data_AF-A0A3D2Z4K3-F1
#
_entry.id   AF-A0A3D2Z4K3-F1
#
_cell.length_a   1.000
_cell.length_b   1.000
_cell.length_c   1.000
_cell.angle_alpha   90.00
_cell.angle_beta   90.00
_cell.angle_gamma   90.00
#
_symmetry.space_group_name_H-M   'P 1'
#
loop_
_entity.id
_entity.type
_entity.pdbx_description
1 polymer ?
#
loop_
_entity_poly.entity_id
_entity_poly.type
_entity_poly.pdbx_seq_one_letter_code
_entity_poly.pdbx_strand_id
1 'polypeptide(L)'
;MTLQATTSRWFGDPKSLIALYNAALLKFVLDKCQLYYLRMIALSSTCVTSEIDVYQKKATRRSATEPTMVTDRHRSQALLAVLLFSWACPVASQPEDGYTLRSNRVTVSSASQWESWTTQPGVRVIDDDGTVRPRQLVDQFNAATNATEFSYSLLQEQDIVHQGGISAAGTNRDSALYLIDGDSTTYWEPDRDASIDDWFVEVDLGRSLIISRIELRFVGESEGDPFLRFRVLISDGLPNFEKEKTFSRVGLINRPNKDQRTFSFDIDPQRPVPAGIEGEIAQFVRIDVLDTDGPRAQEVSLAQYELLPEEQRGAVDYFRTTASGRELLVAREVWEGLPEDLRGPIRWYRHERPRLAEVKVIALGENVIGVTQRAVVRDADAGGFDFFLFQIFSDGLYSSWFPVQPYDELRDRNQVAIDLRARYWLNRIKLLAPQSPPQIYQIRISDGALDPSGDLVWTTFPERRNRSEHQHVEEAFPTQKVQYIEVRRLGFSGVEQEVGNLSEIQAYGEGFVSNVEMISPFIRLGQQRMMMTVDWDGVALSGTRIEISTRAGDEIVQVPHYFAITGREISKNLWERIPESLRDDPTIEEIPGPDWSNWSETYVTPGETFRSPTPSRNALVRVRLTSDDPFRAPEISSLQLRFRPPLVNKVIAEVDPSFGVEPGIVQQFTLYFRPRFAADNPGFDRVQLRSSAAAAMEPIRIVQGSDTSIGFGFAAVLWDADEGINRIELTPADGGFDLHYPEPVESAVRGALYAITFRTRVFLQSTTFRLGFARDTIPGVLQVASEGDATEIASGASLSVVSDLRGVPLLDELSITPTVITPNGDGINDELAIGLSVFHVEREKSLIVELFDLSGRRVRDLTRVQIHPSGDHTFVWDGRDASGRLVAPGTYVVRAAFVADGTTGTVSRTRIVGLVY
;
A
#
# COMPACT_ATOMS: atom_id res chain seq x y z
N MET A 1 -33.70 -58.42 -42.17
CA MET A 1 -32.77 -59.56 -42.13
C MET A 1 -31.48 -59.05 -41.49
N THR A 2 -31.35 -59.17 -40.16
CA THR A 2 -30.48 -60.16 -39.47
C THR A 2 -29.01 -60.05 -39.90
N LEU A 3 -28.04 -59.67 -39.07
CA LEU A 3 -27.73 -60.17 -37.72
C LEU A 3 -27.30 -59.08 -36.70
N GLN A 4 -27.83 -59.20 -35.48
CA GLN A 4 -27.13 -58.92 -34.22
C GLN A 4 -26.20 -60.09 -33.87
N ALA A 5 -25.06 -59.82 -33.21
CA ALA A 5 -24.70 -60.31 -31.86
C ALA A 5 -23.17 -60.36 -31.62
N THR A 6 -22.72 -59.64 -30.56
CA THR A 6 -21.71 -60.02 -29.54
C THR A 6 -20.26 -60.35 -30.00
N THR A 7 -19.15 -59.90 -29.40
CA THR A 7 -18.86 -59.43 -28.02
C THR A 7 -17.39 -58.98 -27.91
N SER A 8 -17.15 -57.88 -27.20
CA SER A 8 -16.13 -57.66 -26.16
C SER A 8 -14.72 -58.31 -26.27
N ARG A 9 -13.69 -57.46 -26.30
CA ARG A 9 -12.67 -57.24 -25.24
C ARG A 9 -11.52 -56.41 -25.81
N TRP A 10 -10.90 -55.58 -24.95
CA TRP A 10 -9.76 -54.67 -25.16
C TRP A 10 -10.06 -53.18 -25.36
N PHE A 11 -10.87 -52.56 -24.50
CA PHE A 11 -10.62 -51.17 -24.08
C PHE A 11 -11.10 -51.03 -22.63
N GLY A 12 -10.17 -51.20 -21.70
CA GLY A 12 -10.42 -51.23 -20.27
C GLY A 12 -9.12 -51.05 -19.49
N ASP A 13 -8.34 -50.03 -19.83
CA ASP A 13 -7.25 -49.57 -18.98
C ASP A 13 -7.07 -48.04 -19.11
N PRO A 14 -7.35 -47.26 -18.05
CA PRO A 14 -7.10 -45.81 -17.98
C PRO A 14 -5.66 -45.40 -18.31
N LYS A 15 -4.69 -46.33 -18.19
CA LYS A 15 -3.29 -46.08 -18.56
C LYS A 15 -3.09 -45.89 -20.06
N SER A 16 -3.99 -46.39 -20.90
CA SER A 16 -3.90 -46.31 -22.36
C SER A 16 -4.20 -44.89 -22.88
N LEU A 17 -5.15 -44.20 -22.24
CA LEU A 17 -5.54 -42.82 -22.55
C LEU A 17 -4.54 -41.81 -21.98
N ILE A 18 -4.00 -42.08 -20.79
CA ILE A 18 -2.87 -41.33 -20.22
C ILE A 18 -1.61 -41.51 -21.09
N ALA A 19 -1.38 -42.69 -21.68
CA ALA A 19 -0.28 -42.92 -22.60
C ALA A 19 -0.45 -42.19 -23.94
N LEU A 20 -1.67 -42.06 -24.46
CA LEU A 20 -1.97 -41.25 -25.67
C LEU A 20 -1.87 -39.74 -25.40
N TYR A 21 -2.32 -39.27 -24.23
CA TYR A 21 -2.15 -37.89 -23.77
C TYR A 21 -0.68 -37.54 -23.53
N ASN A 22 0.07 -38.40 -22.85
CA ASN A 22 1.51 -38.24 -22.62
C ASN A 22 2.33 -38.40 -23.92
N ALA A 23 1.90 -39.24 -24.88
CA ALA A 23 2.56 -39.35 -26.17
C ALA A 23 2.31 -38.12 -27.06
N ALA A 24 1.13 -37.51 -27.01
CA ALA A 24 0.85 -36.24 -27.69
C ALA A 24 1.62 -35.07 -27.03
N LEU A 25 1.72 -35.05 -25.70
CA LEU A 25 2.48 -34.06 -24.92
C LEU A 25 4.00 -34.21 -25.16
N LEU A 26 4.52 -35.45 -25.18
CA LEU A 26 5.93 -35.74 -25.45
C LEU A 26 6.29 -35.45 -26.92
N LYS A 27 5.38 -35.70 -27.87
CA LYS A 27 5.58 -35.35 -29.28
C LYS A 27 5.56 -33.84 -29.51
N PHE A 28 4.71 -33.09 -28.81
CA PHE A 28 4.70 -31.62 -28.83
C PHE A 28 5.98 -31.02 -28.24
N VAL A 29 6.48 -31.58 -27.13
CA VAL A 29 7.74 -31.17 -26.50
C VAL A 29 8.96 -31.57 -27.35
N LEU A 30 8.98 -32.76 -27.97
CA LEU A 30 10.07 -33.22 -28.83
C LEU A 30 10.12 -32.44 -30.16
N ASP A 31 8.98 -32.14 -30.79
CA ASP A 31 8.93 -31.33 -32.02
C ASP A 31 9.38 -29.88 -31.75
N LYS A 32 9.05 -29.30 -30.59
CA LYS A 32 9.52 -27.97 -30.16
C LYS A 32 11.01 -27.96 -29.79
N CYS A 33 11.51 -28.98 -29.08
CA CYS A 33 12.93 -29.12 -28.74
C CYS A 33 13.80 -29.40 -29.98
N GLN A 34 13.32 -30.18 -30.95
CA GLN A 34 14.02 -30.36 -32.23
C GLN A 34 14.05 -29.08 -33.05
N LEU A 35 12.98 -28.27 -33.06
CA LEU A 35 12.98 -26.96 -33.73
C LEU A 35 13.95 -25.96 -33.08
N TYR A 36 14.06 -25.99 -31.74
CA TYR A 36 15.00 -25.14 -30.98
C TYR A 36 16.46 -25.58 -31.18
N TYR A 37 16.72 -26.89 -31.23
CA TYR A 37 18.05 -27.45 -31.48
C TYR A 37 18.49 -27.26 -32.95
N LEU A 38 17.58 -27.39 -33.92
CA LEU A 38 17.83 -27.10 -35.34
C LEU A 38 18.01 -25.59 -35.60
N ARG A 39 17.33 -24.70 -34.84
CA ARG A 39 17.57 -23.25 -34.91
C ARG A 39 18.89 -22.82 -34.25
N MET A 40 19.31 -23.45 -33.15
CA MET A 40 20.65 -23.22 -32.59
C MET A 40 21.76 -23.73 -33.52
N ILE A 41 21.55 -24.84 -34.23
CA ILE A 41 22.48 -25.30 -35.27
C ILE A 41 22.45 -24.34 -36.48
N ALA A 42 21.30 -23.79 -36.86
CA ALA A 42 21.22 -22.79 -37.95
C ALA A 42 21.86 -21.43 -37.60
N LEU A 43 21.75 -20.97 -36.34
CA LEU A 43 22.36 -19.73 -35.82
C LEU A 43 23.88 -19.88 -35.60
N SER A 44 24.35 -21.07 -35.19
CA SER A 44 25.79 -21.37 -35.15
C SER A 44 26.39 -21.62 -36.54
N SER A 45 25.58 -22.03 -37.53
CA SER A 45 26.00 -22.18 -38.93
C SER A 45 26.00 -20.85 -39.71
N THR A 46 25.26 -19.83 -39.26
CA THR A 46 25.30 -18.46 -39.83
C THR A 46 26.39 -17.58 -39.21
N CYS A 47 26.99 -18.00 -38.08
CA CYS A 47 28.15 -17.34 -37.49
C CYS A 47 29.50 -17.89 -38.02
N VAL A 48 29.51 -18.83 -38.97
CA VAL A 48 30.73 -19.42 -39.56
C VAL A 48 30.90 -19.06 -41.05
N THR A 49 30.10 -18.14 -41.60
CA THR A 49 30.25 -17.67 -43.00
C THR A 49 30.26 -16.15 -43.17
N SER A 50 30.65 -15.38 -42.15
CA SER A 50 30.90 -13.94 -42.27
C SER A 50 32.27 -13.45 -41.78
N GLU A 51 33.18 -14.35 -41.39
CA GLU A 51 34.60 -14.04 -41.12
C GLU A 51 35.56 -14.79 -42.06
N ILE A 52 35.28 -14.79 -43.37
CA ILE A 52 36.30 -15.09 -44.40
C ILE A 52 36.10 -14.13 -45.58
N ASP A 53 36.46 -12.86 -45.38
CA ASP A 53 37.04 -11.98 -46.40
C ASP A 53 37.35 -10.64 -45.75
N VAL A 54 38.57 -10.46 -45.24
CA VAL A 54 39.44 -9.25 -45.31
C VAL A 54 40.63 -9.52 -44.38
N TYR A 55 41.51 -10.47 -44.72
CA TYR A 55 42.88 -10.49 -44.18
C TYR A 55 43.83 -11.24 -45.11
N GLN A 56 44.02 -10.71 -46.33
CA GLN A 56 45.26 -10.90 -47.10
C GLN A 56 45.57 -9.68 -47.98
N LYS A 57 46.49 -8.81 -47.52
CA LYS A 57 47.64 -8.29 -48.29
C LYS A 57 48.30 -7.09 -47.58
N LYS A 58 49.37 -7.36 -46.82
CA LYS A 58 50.76 -6.96 -47.15
C LYS A 58 51.63 -6.97 -45.89
N ALA A 59 52.55 -7.94 -45.84
CA ALA A 59 53.86 -7.77 -45.23
C ALA A 59 54.55 -6.52 -45.86
N THR A 60 55.45 -5.78 -45.22
CA THR A 60 56.76 -6.23 -44.73
C THR A 60 57.51 -5.09 -44.02
N ARG A 61 58.40 -5.46 -43.08
CA ARG A 61 59.63 -4.80 -42.57
C ARG A 61 59.62 -4.15 -41.17
N ARG A 62 60.04 -4.99 -40.20
CA ARG A 62 61.23 -4.90 -39.30
C ARG A 62 61.61 -3.55 -38.65
N SER A 63 61.42 -3.53 -37.32
CA SER A 63 62.36 -3.25 -36.21
C SER A 63 63.55 -2.27 -36.39
N ALA A 64 63.70 -1.31 -35.46
CA ALA A 64 64.81 -1.24 -34.48
C ALA A 64 64.75 0.03 -33.58
N THR A 65 64.88 -0.19 -32.25
CA THR A 65 65.59 0.60 -31.20
C THR A 65 65.51 2.13 -31.08
N GLU A 66 64.92 2.58 -29.95
CA GLU A 66 65.42 3.53 -28.90
C GLU A 66 65.85 5.00 -29.23
N PRO A 67 65.96 5.91 -28.23
CA PRO A 67 65.17 7.16 -28.17
C PRO A 67 66.01 8.45 -28.26
N THR A 68 65.40 9.62 -28.44
CA THR A 68 66.02 10.91 -28.05
C THR A 68 65.03 12.08 -27.95
N MET A 69 65.22 12.87 -26.89
CA MET A 69 64.63 14.19 -26.61
C MET A 69 64.88 15.20 -27.74
N VAL A 70 64.04 16.25 -27.82
CA VAL A 70 64.41 17.70 -27.79
C VAL A 70 63.25 18.57 -28.34
N THR A 71 62.75 19.46 -27.45
CA THR A 71 62.25 20.87 -27.61
C THR A 71 61.57 21.31 -28.92
N ASP A 72 60.69 22.30 -29.00
CA ASP A 72 59.90 23.21 -28.14
C ASP A 72 59.10 24.07 -29.17
N ARG A 73 58.02 24.72 -28.71
CA ARG A 73 57.24 25.81 -29.33
C ARG A 73 56.25 25.47 -30.44
N HIS A 74 54.98 25.40 -30.04
CA HIS A 74 54.04 26.53 -30.20
C HIS A 74 52.63 26.09 -29.76
N ARG A 75 52.26 26.41 -28.51
CA ARG A 75 50.85 26.47 -28.07
C ARG A 75 50.67 27.59 -27.06
N SER A 76 50.27 28.75 -27.55
CA SER A 76 49.69 29.83 -26.75
C SER A 76 48.47 30.35 -27.49
N GLN A 77 47.34 29.65 -27.35
CA GLN A 77 45.96 30.13 -27.59
C GLN A 77 44.98 28.97 -27.31
N ALA A 78 44.86 28.57 -26.05
CA ALA A 78 43.77 27.70 -25.57
C ALA A 78 43.79 27.66 -24.03
N LEU A 79 43.56 28.82 -23.40
CA LEU A 79 43.43 28.91 -21.94
C LEU A 79 42.52 30.10 -21.59
N LEU A 80 41.33 30.13 -22.18
CA LEU A 80 40.24 31.00 -21.76
C LEU A 80 38.86 30.50 -22.27
N ALA A 81 38.59 29.20 -22.14
CA ALA A 81 37.26 28.64 -22.47
C ALA A 81 36.87 27.41 -21.64
N VAL A 82 37.60 27.08 -20.56
CA VAL A 82 37.34 25.88 -19.73
C VAL A 82 36.96 26.25 -18.29
N LEU A 83 36.68 27.53 -18.00
CA LEU A 83 36.32 28.00 -16.65
C LEU A 83 34.88 28.50 -16.49
N LEU A 84 33.96 28.20 -17.44
CA LEU A 84 32.55 28.63 -17.36
C LEU A 84 31.51 27.56 -17.78
N PHE A 85 31.83 26.26 -17.68
CA PHE A 85 30.84 25.18 -17.78
C PHE A 85 31.05 24.16 -16.67
N SER A 86 30.74 24.58 -15.44
CA SER A 86 30.62 23.69 -14.29
C SER A 86 29.38 24.01 -13.48
N TRP A 87 28.26 24.29 -14.14
CA TRP A 87 26.94 24.37 -13.50
C TRP A 87 25.95 23.58 -14.36
N ALA A 88 25.21 22.69 -13.69
CA ALA A 88 24.14 21.80 -14.19
C ALA A 88 24.57 20.57 -15.01
N CYS A 89 25.30 19.64 -14.40
CA CYS A 89 24.92 18.23 -14.59
C CYS A 89 23.80 17.95 -13.58
N PRO A 90 22.63 17.42 -13.99
CA PRO A 90 21.73 16.82 -13.02
C PRO A 90 22.49 15.65 -12.40
N VAL A 91 22.85 15.81 -11.13
CA VAL A 91 23.17 14.66 -10.28
C VAL A 91 21.97 13.72 -10.44
N ALA A 92 22.22 12.49 -10.90
CA ALA A 92 21.23 11.44 -10.81
C ALA A 92 20.72 11.44 -9.37
N SER A 93 19.46 11.84 -9.17
CA SER A 93 18.83 11.88 -7.86
C SER A 93 19.02 10.51 -7.23
N GLN A 94 19.62 10.46 -6.04
CA GLN A 94 19.52 9.26 -5.22
C GLN A 94 18.03 8.90 -5.14
N PRO A 95 17.65 7.61 -5.22
CA PRO A 95 16.26 7.22 -4.99
C PRO A 95 15.85 7.84 -3.65
N GLU A 96 14.81 8.67 -3.66
CA GLU A 96 14.38 9.33 -2.43
C GLU A 96 13.98 8.23 -1.45
N ASP A 97 14.55 8.26 -0.24
CA ASP A 97 14.41 7.22 0.79
C ASP A 97 12.96 7.04 1.31
N GLY A 98 11.95 7.61 0.66
CA GLY A 98 10.56 7.67 1.12
C GLY A 98 10.30 8.64 2.25
N TYR A 99 11.33 9.38 2.64
CA TYR A 99 11.30 10.39 3.68
C TYR A 99 12.46 11.37 3.54
N THR A 100 12.36 12.50 4.24
CA THR A 100 13.49 13.41 4.47
C THR A 100 13.91 13.36 5.93
N LEU A 101 15.17 13.02 6.19
CA LEU A 101 15.77 13.12 7.51
C LEU A 101 16.29 14.55 7.76
N ARG A 102 15.82 15.19 8.82
CA ARG A 102 16.32 16.47 9.33
C ARG A 102 17.00 16.26 10.69
N SER A 103 17.58 17.30 11.27
CA SER A 103 18.31 17.20 12.54
C SER A 103 17.46 16.76 13.74
N ASN A 104 16.14 16.99 13.70
CA ASN A 104 15.22 16.72 14.81
C ASN A 104 13.88 16.08 14.38
N ARG A 105 13.77 15.65 13.12
CA ARG A 105 12.54 15.09 12.59
C ARG A 105 12.78 14.25 11.34
N VAL A 106 11.87 13.34 11.08
CA VAL A 106 11.64 12.70 9.77
C VAL A 106 10.36 13.29 9.20
N THR A 107 10.33 13.62 7.91
CA THR A 107 9.14 14.17 7.23
C THR A 107 8.87 13.42 5.93
N VAL A 108 7.58 13.17 5.67
CA VAL A 108 7.05 12.62 4.41
C VAL A 108 5.93 13.56 3.96
N SER A 109 6.03 14.13 2.77
CA SER A 109 5.05 15.12 2.30
C SER A 109 5.02 15.35 0.78
N SER A 110 5.74 14.55 -0.01
CA SER A 110 5.80 14.71 -1.47
C SER A 110 5.37 13.43 -2.17
N ALA A 111 4.89 13.56 -3.42
CA ALA A 111 4.41 12.43 -4.19
C ALA A 111 5.48 11.33 -4.33
N SER A 112 6.71 11.70 -4.70
CA SER A 112 7.86 10.77 -4.83
C SER A 112 8.17 10.02 -3.54
N GLN A 113 8.04 10.68 -2.38
CA GLN A 113 8.23 10.01 -1.09
C GLN A 113 7.12 9.00 -0.80
N TRP A 114 5.86 9.35 -1.05
CA TRP A 114 4.75 8.43 -0.86
C TRP A 114 4.75 7.26 -1.86
N GLU A 115 5.25 7.48 -3.09
CA GLU A 115 5.42 6.45 -4.10
C GLU A 115 6.36 5.34 -3.64
N SER A 116 7.42 5.69 -2.91
CA SER A 116 8.40 4.72 -2.40
C SER A 116 7.89 3.88 -1.21
N TRP A 117 6.71 4.20 -0.66
CA TRP A 117 6.11 3.40 0.41
C TRP A 117 5.45 2.16 -0.17
N THR A 118 5.79 1.00 0.40
CA THR A 118 5.22 -0.29 0.02
C THR A 118 3.72 -0.30 0.29
N THR A 119 2.92 -0.66 -0.72
CA THR A 119 1.46 -0.79 -0.63
C THR A 119 0.97 -1.85 -1.60
N GLN A 120 -0.30 -2.26 -1.48
CA GLN A 120 -0.92 -3.08 -2.51
C GLN A 120 -1.06 -2.29 -3.81
N PRO A 121 -0.77 -2.88 -4.98
CA PRO A 121 -0.91 -2.14 -6.22
C PRO A 121 -2.36 -1.70 -6.49
N GLY A 122 -2.51 -0.49 -7.03
CA GLY A 122 -3.80 0.03 -7.48
C GLY A 122 -4.77 0.44 -6.37
N VAL A 123 -4.38 0.43 -5.08
CA VAL A 123 -5.31 0.81 -4.00
C VAL A 123 -5.34 2.29 -3.66
N ARG A 124 -4.33 3.06 -4.08
CA ARG A 124 -4.17 4.50 -3.77
C ARG A 124 -4.02 5.34 -5.03
N VAL A 125 -4.32 6.63 -4.88
CA VAL A 125 -3.95 7.72 -5.79
C VAL A 125 -3.12 8.71 -4.99
N ILE A 126 -2.06 9.20 -5.61
CA ILE A 126 -1.20 10.26 -5.08
C ILE A 126 -1.37 11.44 -6.02
N ASP A 127 -1.91 12.55 -5.51
CA ASP A 127 -2.11 13.76 -6.30
C ASP A 127 -0.77 14.53 -6.40
N ASP A 128 -0.65 15.45 -7.39
CA ASP A 128 0.61 16.18 -7.67
C ASP A 128 1.15 17.00 -6.48
N ASP A 129 0.27 17.37 -5.54
CA ASP A 129 0.61 18.09 -4.32
C ASP A 129 1.15 17.19 -3.19
N GLY A 130 1.19 15.88 -3.39
CA GLY A 130 1.64 14.89 -2.42
C GLY A 130 0.53 14.37 -1.50
N THR A 131 -0.74 14.73 -1.73
CA THR A 131 -1.88 14.17 -1.01
C THR A 131 -2.14 12.73 -1.45
N VAL A 132 -2.29 11.83 -0.48
CA VAL A 132 -2.58 10.43 -0.71
C VAL A 132 -4.00 10.10 -0.28
N ARG A 133 -4.73 9.44 -1.16
CA ARG A 133 -6.10 8.98 -0.90
C ARG A 133 -6.35 7.58 -1.48
N PRO A 134 -7.29 6.82 -0.92
CA PRO A 134 -7.77 5.59 -1.56
C PRO A 134 -8.23 5.83 -2.99
N ARG A 135 -8.00 4.84 -3.86
CA ARG A 135 -8.52 4.87 -5.23
C ARG A 135 -10.04 4.84 -5.19
N GLN A 136 -10.67 5.63 -6.05
CA GLN A 136 -12.11 5.61 -6.25
C GLN A 136 -12.44 4.74 -7.47
N LEU A 137 -13.29 3.74 -7.27
CA LEU A 137 -13.94 3.02 -8.36
C LEU A 137 -15.11 3.86 -8.88
N VAL A 138 -15.17 4.02 -10.19
CA VAL A 138 -16.23 4.73 -10.90
C VAL A 138 -17.08 3.76 -11.70
N ASP A 139 -18.38 4.05 -11.85
CA ASP A 139 -19.30 3.18 -12.60
C ASP A 139 -19.16 3.33 -14.12
N GLN A 140 -18.66 4.47 -14.60
CA GLN A 140 -18.31 4.70 -16.00
C GLN A 140 -17.09 5.61 -16.12
N PHE A 141 -16.26 5.39 -17.15
CA PHE A 141 -15.09 6.22 -17.43
C PHE A 141 -14.77 6.23 -18.93
N ASN A 142 -13.99 7.24 -19.36
CA ASN A 142 -13.43 7.27 -20.72
C ASN A 142 -12.19 6.38 -20.79
N ALA A 143 -12.30 5.24 -21.44
CA ALA A 143 -11.21 4.27 -21.56
C ALA A 143 -10.14 4.67 -22.59
N ALA A 144 -10.43 5.62 -23.47
CA ALA A 144 -9.47 6.07 -24.46
C ALA A 144 -8.31 6.83 -23.80
N THR A 145 -8.59 7.66 -22.78
CA THR A 145 -7.61 8.57 -22.17
C THR A 145 -6.50 7.87 -21.40
N ASN A 146 -6.75 6.65 -20.92
CA ASN A 146 -5.73 5.86 -20.25
C ASN A 146 -5.28 4.64 -21.05
N ALA A 147 -5.65 4.52 -22.33
CA ALA A 147 -5.32 3.34 -23.14
C ALA A 147 -3.82 3.06 -23.23
N THR A 148 -2.99 4.10 -23.21
CA THR A 148 -1.52 4.01 -23.26
C THR A 148 -0.88 3.54 -21.97
N GLU A 149 -1.61 3.43 -20.86
CA GLU A 149 -1.10 2.85 -19.60
C GLU A 149 -1.08 1.30 -19.63
N PHE A 150 -1.63 0.71 -20.69
CA PHE A 150 -1.92 -0.72 -20.78
C PHE A 150 -1.02 -1.37 -21.83
N SER A 151 -0.36 -2.46 -21.45
CA SER A 151 0.44 -3.30 -22.34
C SER A 151 0.06 -4.76 -22.18
N TYR A 152 0.15 -5.54 -23.25
CA TYR A 152 -0.23 -6.95 -23.23
C TYR A 152 0.60 -7.77 -24.23
N SER A 153 0.66 -9.09 -24.01
CA SER A 153 1.30 -10.04 -24.92
C SER A 153 0.31 -11.11 -25.33
N LEU A 154 0.27 -11.43 -26.62
CA LEU A 154 -0.64 -12.45 -27.13
C LEU A 154 -0.09 -13.85 -26.81
N LEU A 155 -0.99 -14.80 -26.50
CA LEU A 155 -0.60 -16.19 -26.22
C LEU A 155 0.21 -16.85 -27.36
N GLN A 156 0.00 -16.41 -28.61
CA GLN A 156 0.69 -16.94 -29.77
C GLN A 156 2.08 -16.30 -29.98
N GLU A 157 2.33 -15.13 -29.37
CA GLU A 157 3.50 -14.25 -29.61
C GLU A 157 3.98 -13.64 -28.27
N GLN A 158 4.31 -14.50 -27.30
CA GLN A 158 4.67 -14.05 -25.94
C GLN A 158 5.93 -13.16 -25.87
N ASP A 159 6.79 -13.20 -26.90
CA ASP A 159 8.00 -12.37 -26.99
C ASP A 159 7.71 -10.92 -27.46
N ILE A 160 6.46 -10.62 -27.84
CA ILE A 160 6.04 -9.30 -28.33
C ILE A 160 5.13 -8.66 -27.28
N VAL A 161 5.49 -7.45 -26.86
CA VAL A 161 4.68 -6.61 -25.98
C VAL A 161 4.00 -5.56 -26.85
N HIS A 162 2.67 -5.59 -26.87
CA HIS A 162 1.83 -4.58 -27.49
C HIS A 162 1.52 -3.49 -26.46
N GLN A 163 1.53 -2.23 -26.91
CA GLN A 163 1.10 -1.08 -26.12
C GLN A 163 -0.27 -0.62 -26.65
N GLY A 164 -1.20 -0.34 -25.74
CA GLY A 164 -2.44 0.37 -26.08
C GLY A 164 -2.20 1.81 -26.54
N GLY A 165 -3.24 2.47 -27.05
CA GLY A 165 -3.17 3.76 -27.71
C GLY A 165 -3.48 3.64 -29.21
N ILE A 166 -2.79 4.40 -30.06
CA ILE A 166 -3.01 4.33 -31.52
C ILE A 166 -2.28 3.14 -32.13
N SER A 167 -3.02 2.07 -32.40
CA SER A 167 -2.48 0.86 -33.04
C SER A 167 -2.23 1.04 -34.53
N ALA A 168 -3.09 1.81 -35.22
CA ALA A 168 -2.95 2.12 -36.64
C ALA A 168 -3.60 3.45 -37.01
N ALA A 169 -3.02 4.16 -37.97
CA ALA A 169 -3.64 5.26 -38.67
C ALA A 169 -3.12 5.24 -40.11
N GLY A 170 -4.00 5.39 -41.10
CA GLY A 170 -3.57 5.32 -42.50
C GLY A 170 -2.68 6.51 -42.90
N THR A 171 -2.90 7.67 -42.27
CA THR A 171 -2.07 8.88 -42.43
C THR A 171 -1.91 9.62 -41.10
N ASN A 172 -0.88 10.46 -41.00
CA ASN A 172 -0.62 11.37 -39.87
C ASN A 172 -0.69 10.72 -38.47
N ARG A 173 -0.11 9.52 -38.34
CA ARG A 173 -0.17 8.67 -37.12
C ARG A 173 0.24 9.38 -35.84
N ASP A 174 1.28 10.20 -35.86
CA ASP A 174 1.77 10.87 -34.63
C ASP A 174 0.69 11.81 -34.06
N SER A 175 -0.03 12.53 -34.92
CA SER A 175 -1.14 13.41 -34.50
C SER A 175 -2.40 12.65 -34.09
N ALA A 176 -2.52 11.36 -34.41
CA ALA A 176 -3.66 10.55 -33.98
C ALA A 176 -3.68 10.34 -32.46
N LEU A 177 -2.53 10.46 -31.77
CA LEU A 177 -2.46 10.38 -30.31
C LEU A 177 -3.27 11.49 -29.62
N TYR A 178 -3.47 12.63 -30.29
CA TYR A 178 -4.32 13.72 -29.79
C TYR A 178 -5.78 13.33 -29.64
N LEU A 179 -6.25 12.31 -30.36
CA LEU A 179 -7.63 11.85 -30.23
C LEU A 179 -7.98 11.29 -28.86
N ILE A 180 -6.97 10.92 -28.07
CA ILE A 180 -7.10 10.23 -26.79
C ILE A 180 -6.40 10.97 -25.65
N ASP A 181 -5.98 12.23 -25.84
CA ASP A 181 -5.29 13.02 -24.81
C ASP A 181 -6.26 13.74 -23.85
N GLY A 182 -7.56 13.80 -24.19
CA GLY A 182 -8.60 14.49 -23.42
C GLY A 182 -8.64 16.01 -23.63
N ASP A 183 -7.85 16.55 -24.56
CA ASP A 183 -7.86 17.95 -24.97
C ASP A 183 -8.68 18.14 -26.24
N SER A 184 -9.75 18.95 -26.16
CA SER A 184 -10.60 19.20 -27.33
C SER A 184 -10.02 20.21 -28.35
N THR A 185 -8.84 20.78 -28.07
CA THR A 185 -8.17 21.77 -28.92
C THR A 185 -7.10 21.18 -29.83
N THR A 186 -6.64 19.97 -29.53
CA THR A 186 -5.76 19.17 -30.39
C THR A 186 -6.62 18.34 -31.36
N TYR A 187 -6.02 17.86 -32.46
CA TYR A 187 -6.78 17.11 -33.47
C TYR A 187 -5.91 16.22 -34.35
N TRP A 188 -6.55 15.19 -34.90
CA TRP A 188 -6.07 14.42 -36.04
C TRP A 188 -6.72 14.92 -37.33
N GLU A 189 -5.89 15.13 -38.35
CA GLU A 189 -6.28 15.46 -39.72
C GLU A 189 -5.63 14.43 -40.65
N PRO A 190 -6.38 13.70 -41.50
CA PRO A 190 -5.77 12.81 -42.48
C PRO A 190 -5.01 13.60 -43.56
N ASP A 191 -4.04 12.95 -44.20
CA ASP A 191 -3.33 13.56 -45.32
C ASP A 191 -4.28 13.70 -46.53
N ARG A 192 -4.49 14.95 -46.93
CA ARG A 192 -5.41 15.30 -48.02
C ARG A 192 -5.05 14.70 -49.37
N ASP A 193 -3.76 14.40 -49.60
CA ASP A 193 -3.26 13.89 -50.87
C ASP A 193 -3.31 12.35 -50.92
N ALA A 194 -3.62 11.70 -49.79
CA ALA A 194 -3.79 10.25 -49.71
C ALA A 194 -5.16 9.78 -50.22
N SER A 195 -5.26 8.49 -50.55
CA SER A 195 -6.55 7.88 -50.89
C SER A 195 -7.50 7.94 -49.71
N ILE A 196 -8.80 8.06 -49.98
CA ILE A 196 -9.84 8.02 -48.93
C ILE A 196 -9.80 6.72 -48.12
N ASP A 197 -9.34 5.61 -48.73
CA ASP A 197 -9.17 4.32 -48.05
C ASP A 197 -8.09 4.36 -46.94
N ASP A 198 -7.17 5.32 -47.01
CA ASP A 198 -6.11 5.56 -46.00
C ASP A 198 -6.55 6.59 -44.94
N TRP A 199 -7.80 7.08 -44.99
CA TRP A 199 -8.34 8.01 -43.99
C TRP A 199 -9.05 7.23 -42.88
N PHE A 200 -8.25 6.54 -42.07
CA PHE A 200 -8.74 5.82 -40.90
C PHE A 200 -7.80 5.97 -39.69
N VAL A 201 -8.37 5.79 -38.51
CA VAL A 201 -7.65 5.69 -37.24
C VAL A 201 -8.21 4.55 -36.41
N GLU A 202 -7.32 3.78 -35.77
CA GLU A 202 -7.61 2.67 -34.88
C GLU A 202 -7.00 2.95 -33.50
N VAL A 203 -7.85 2.91 -32.49
CA VAL A 203 -7.51 3.01 -31.07
C VAL A 203 -7.58 1.61 -30.48
N ASP A 204 -6.47 1.14 -29.93
CA ASP A 204 -6.37 -0.03 -29.07
C ASP A 204 -6.50 0.41 -27.61
N LEU A 205 -7.53 -0.07 -26.92
CA LEU A 205 -7.77 0.24 -25.51
C LEU A 205 -6.76 -0.46 -24.58
N GLY A 206 -5.89 -1.32 -25.13
CA GLY A 206 -4.86 -2.10 -24.43
C GLY A 206 -5.43 -3.22 -23.55
N ARG A 207 -6.76 -3.38 -23.56
CA ARG A 207 -7.53 -4.37 -22.79
C ARG A 207 -8.94 -4.50 -23.34
N SER A 208 -9.55 -5.64 -23.08
CA SER A 208 -10.97 -5.90 -23.32
C SER A 208 -11.83 -5.24 -22.24
N LEU A 209 -12.78 -4.43 -22.69
CA LEU A 209 -13.71 -3.67 -21.86
C LEU A 209 -15.14 -3.93 -22.32
N ILE A 210 -16.10 -3.72 -21.42
CA ILE A 210 -17.50 -3.61 -21.80
C ILE A 210 -17.80 -2.15 -22.08
N ILE A 211 -17.96 -1.79 -23.36
CA ILE A 211 -18.22 -0.41 -23.78
C ILE A 211 -19.71 -0.19 -23.99
N SER A 212 -20.23 0.92 -23.45
CA SER A 212 -21.65 1.27 -23.57
C SER A 212 -21.88 2.42 -24.56
N ARG A 213 -20.86 3.25 -24.83
CA ARG A 213 -20.99 4.40 -25.72
C ARG A 213 -19.67 4.82 -26.34
N ILE A 214 -19.70 5.28 -27.58
CA ILE A 214 -18.59 6.00 -28.21
C ILE A 214 -19.04 7.40 -28.60
N GLU A 215 -18.28 8.43 -28.21
CA GLU A 215 -18.52 9.80 -28.63
C GLU A 215 -17.35 10.30 -29.49
N LEU A 216 -17.68 10.93 -30.62
CA LEU A 216 -16.71 11.62 -31.47
C LEU A 216 -16.96 13.12 -31.38
N ARG A 217 -15.89 13.89 -31.15
CA ARG A 217 -15.93 15.35 -31.15
C ARG A 217 -14.99 15.89 -32.22
N PHE A 218 -15.52 16.72 -33.09
CA PHE A 218 -14.80 17.44 -34.12
C PHE A 218 -14.45 18.84 -33.61
N VAL A 219 -13.39 19.43 -34.17
CA VAL A 219 -12.93 20.79 -33.81
C VAL A 219 -13.99 21.87 -34.07
N GLY A 220 -13.78 23.06 -33.49
CA GLY A 220 -14.66 24.21 -33.69
C GLY A 220 -14.77 24.65 -35.15
N GLU A 221 -15.84 25.37 -35.51
CA GLU A 221 -16.13 25.78 -36.90
C GLU A 221 -14.98 26.57 -37.56
N SER A 222 -14.28 27.41 -36.81
CA SER A 222 -13.12 28.17 -37.31
C SER A 222 -11.88 27.31 -37.53
N GLU A 223 -11.77 26.20 -36.81
CA GLU A 223 -10.57 25.36 -36.74
C GLU A 223 -10.59 24.25 -37.80
N GLY A 224 -11.76 23.77 -38.23
CA GLY A 224 -11.83 22.68 -39.20
C GLY A 224 -13.24 22.22 -39.56
N ASP A 225 -13.28 21.25 -40.47
CA ASP A 225 -14.48 20.58 -40.95
C ASP A 225 -14.67 19.24 -40.24
N PRO A 226 -15.90 18.78 -40.02
CA PRO A 226 -16.14 17.43 -39.55
C PRO A 226 -15.96 16.47 -40.73
N PHE A 227 -15.84 15.16 -40.46
CA PHE A 227 -15.85 14.19 -41.54
C PHE A 227 -17.18 14.22 -42.30
N LEU A 228 -17.11 14.33 -43.63
CA LEU A 228 -18.28 14.40 -44.50
C LEU A 228 -19.17 13.15 -44.37
N ARG A 229 -18.57 11.97 -44.39
CA ARG A 229 -19.20 10.67 -44.11
C ARG A 229 -18.19 9.78 -43.42
N PHE A 230 -18.63 9.00 -42.44
CA PHE A 230 -17.75 8.12 -41.70
C PHE A 230 -18.52 6.96 -41.07
N ARG A 231 -17.79 5.94 -40.61
CA ARG A 231 -18.34 4.85 -39.79
C ARG A 231 -17.45 4.59 -38.58
N VAL A 232 -18.08 4.06 -37.53
CA VAL A 232 -17.42 3.62 -36.31
C VAL A 232 -17.56 2.12 -36.19
N LEU A 233 -16.43 1.47 -35.98
CA LEU A 233 -16.28 0.02 -35.88
C LEU A 233 -15.64 -0.33 -34.53
N ILE A 234 -15.96 -1.51 -34.01
CA ILE A 234 -15.33 -2.07 -32.82
C ILE A 234 -14.85 -3.50 -33.08
N SER A 235 -13.86 -3.96 -32.34
CA SER A 235 -13.41 -5.36 -32.34
C SER A 235 -13.11 -5.80 -30.92
N ASP A 236 -13.49 -7.04 -30.57
CA ASP A 236 -13.18 -7.66 -29.28
C ASP A 236 -11.78 -8.30 -29.22
N GLY A 237 -10.99 -8.14 -30.28
CA GLY A 237 -9.62 -8.64 -30.37
C GLY A 237 -9.51 -10.12 -30.75
N LEU A 238 -10.62 -10.84 -30.93
CA LEU A 238 -10.58 -12.22 -31.42
C LEU A 238 -10.10 -12.26 -32.89
N PRO A 239 -9.05 -13.05 -33.19
CA PRO A 239 -8.60 -13.25 -34.56
C PRO A 239 -9.55 -14.16 -35.34
N ASN A 240 -9.78 -13.85 -36.61
CA ASN A 240 -10.50 -14.72 -37.54
C ASN A 240 -9.60 -15.88 -38.05
N PHE A 241 -10.11 -16.69 -38.98
CA PHE A 241 -9.36 -17.81 -39.56
C PHE A 241 -8.08 -17.40 -40.31
N GLU A 242 -8.01 -16.16 -40.80
CA GLU A 242 -6.85 -15.56 -41.47
C GLU A 242 -5.91 -14.86 -40.48
N LYS A 243 -6.20 -14.96 -39.18
CA LYS A 243 -5.52 -14.29 -38.07
C LYS A 243 -5.64 -12.76 -38.07
N GLU A 244 -6.67 -12.23 -38.72
CA GLU A 244 -7.00 -10.81 -38.73
C GLU A 244 -8.10 -10.46 -37.73
N LYS A 245 -8.13 -9.21 -37.29
CA LYS A 245 -9.18 -8.70 -36.39
C LYS A 245 -10.52 -8.63 -37.13
N THR A 246 -11.59 -9.06 -36.48
CA THR A 246 -12.94 -8.89 -37.02
C THR A 246 -13.56 -7.62 -36.45
N PHE A 247 -14.00 -6.72 -37.33
CA PHE A 247 -14.66 -5.48 -36.94
C PHE A 247 -16.17 -5.55 -37.17
N SER A 248 -16.94 -5.09 -36.19
CA SER A 248 -18.37 -4.90 -36.29
C SER A 248 -18.73 -3.42 -36.25
N ARG A 249 -19.80 -3.05 -36.98
CA ARG A 249 -20.20 -1.64 -37.10
C ARG A 249 -21.15 -1.25 -35.98
N VAL A 250 -20.84 -0.16 -35.29
CA VAL A 250 -21.67 0.45 -34.23
C VAL A 250 -22.16 1.85 -34.60
N GLY A 251 -21.52 2.51 -35.56
CA GLY A 251 -21.94 3.83 -36.04
C GLY A 251 -21.81 3.99 -37.56
N LEU A 252 -22.73 4.73 -38.19
CA LEU A 252 -22.66 5.06 -39.61
C LEU A 252 -23.29 6.43 -39.90
N ILE A 253 -22.50 7.35 -40.41
CA ILE A 253 -22.94 8.62 -40.99
C ILE A 253 -22.74 8.54 -42.49
N ASN A 254 -23.83 8.22 -43.20
CA ASN A 254 -23.83 8.03 -44.66
C ASN A 254 -24.44 9.23 -45.43
N ARG A 255 -24.91 10.25 -44.72
CA ARG A 255 -25.33 11.53 -45.30
C ARG A 255 -24.19 12.54 -45.13
N PRO A 256 -23.95 13.42 -46.12
CA PRO A 256 -22.96 14.49 -45.98
C PRO A 256 -23.21 15.31 -44.71
N ASN A 257 -22.24 15.32 -43.81
CA ASN A 257 -22.22 16.12 -42.60
C ASN A 257 -21.43 17.40 -42.84
N LYS A 258 -22.03 18.57 -42.57
CA LYS A 258 -21.40 19.88 -42.79
C LYS A 258 -21.23 20.67 -41.49
N ASP A 259 -22.12 20.42 -40.53
CA ASP A 259 -22.33 21.26 -39.36
C ASP A 259 -22.23 20.48 -38.04
N GLN A 260 -22.72 19.24 -37.98
CA GLN A 260 -22.69 18.47 -36.72
C GLN A 260 -21.25 18.15 -36.29
N ARG A 261 -20.88 18.59 -35.08
CA ARG A 261 -19.54 18.44 -34.50
C ARG A 261 -19.43 17.43 -33.35
N THR A 262 -20.55 16.88 -32.88
CA THR A 262 -20.54 15.84 -31.84
C THR A 262 -21.48 14.72 -32.24
N PHE A 263 -20.98 13.49 -32.17
CA PHE A 263 -21.75 12.27 -32.41
C PHE A 263 -21.62 11.37 -31.21
N SER A 264 -22.73 10.74 -30.83
CA SER A 264 -22.81 9.78 -29.74
C SER A 264 -23.44 8.51 -30.28
N PHE A 265 -22.76 7.39 -30.08
CA PHE A 265 -23.21 6.07 -30.51
C PHE A 265 -23.36 5.19 -29.27
N ASP A 266 -24.59 4.99 -28.84
CA ASP A 266 -24.90 4.02 -27.78
C ASP A 266 -24.72 2.61 -28.34
N ILE A 267 -24.16 1.72 -27.52
CA ILE A 267 -23.72 0.38 -27.95
C ILE A 267 -24.56 -0.67 -27.22
N ASP A 268 -25.40 -1.34 -28.00
CA ASP A 268 -26.13 -2.52 -27.56
C ASP A 268 -25.29 -3.79 -27.74
N PRO A 269 -25.53 -4.84 -26.92
CA PRO A 269 -24.92 -6.14 -27.11
C PRO A 269 -25.16 -6.68 -28.53
N GLN A 270 -24.08 -7.01 -29.24
CA GLN A 270 -24.11 -7.59 -30.58
C GLN A 270 -24.10 -9.12 -30.57
N ARG A 271 -23.87 -9.71 -29.39
CA ARG A 271 -23.92 -11.15 -29.13
C ARG A 271 -25.08 -11.50 -28.19
N PRO A 272 -25.57 -12.76 -28.20
CA PRO A 272 -26.57 -13.21 -27.23
C PRO A 272 -26.05 -13.07 -25.80
N VAL A 273 -26.79 -12.32 -24.98
CA VAL A 273 -26.52 -12.12 -23.55
C VAL A 273 -27.79 -12.33 -22.72
N PRO A 274 -27.67 -12.66 -21.42
CA PRO A 274 -28.79 -12.59 -20.49
C PRO A 274 -29.49 -11.22 -20.50
N ALA A 275 -30.77 -11.20 -20.15
CA ALA A 275 -31.53 -9.95 -20.02
C ALA A 275 -30.92 -9.03 -18.96
N GLY A 276 -30.84 -7.74 -19.26
CA GLY A 276 -30.30 -6.71 -18.35
C GLY A 276 -28.80 -6.45 -18.48
N ILE A 277 -28.09 -7.18 -19.35
CA ILE A 277 -26.69 -6.85 -19.68
C ILE A 277 -26.65 -5.72 -20.70
N GLU A 278 -25.88 -4.69 -20.38
CA GLU A 278 -25.60 -3.53 -21.24
C GLU A 278 -24.18 -3.56 -21.80
N GLY A 279 -23.98 -2.86 -22.92
CA GLY A 279 -22.70 -2.70 -23.58
C GLY A 279 -22.20 -3.94 -24.32
N GLU A 280 -21.08 -3.78 -25.01
CA GLU A 280 -20.45 -4.81 -25.84
C GLU A 280 -18.97 -4.97 -25.49
N ILE A 281 -18.44 -6.19 -25.63
CA ILE A 281 -17.01 -6.45 -25.42
C ILE A 281 -16.23 -5.81 -26.57
N ALA A 282 -15.28 -4.95 -26.25
CA ALA A 282 -14.40 -4.33 -27.24
C ALA A 282 -13.00 -4.10 -26.66
N GLN A 283 -12.00 -4.22 -27.53
CA GLN A 283 -10.62 -3.81 -27.31
C GLN A 283 -10.18 -2.75 -28.31
N PHE A 284 -10.65 -2.83 -29.57
CA PHE A 284 -10.28 -1.87 -30.61
C PHE A 284 -11.49 -1.04 -31.02
N VAL A 285 -11.27 0.24 -31.25
CA VAL A 285 -12.22 1.17 -31.87
C VAL A 285 -11.58 1.72 -33.14
N ARG A 286 -12.28 1.62 -34.27
CA ARG A 286 -11.79 2.11 -35.55
C ARG A 286 -12.79 3.09 -36.17
N ILE A 287 -12.28 4.21 -36.65
CA ILE A 287 -13.05 5.22 -37.38
C ILE A 287 -12.53 5.25 -38.81
N ASP A 288 -13.41 5.00 -39.78
CA ASP A 288 -13.11 5.13 -41.21
C ASP A 288 -13.87 6.34 -41.78
N VAL A 289 -13.16 7.23 -42.48
CA VAL A 289 -13.77 8.25 -43.32
C VAL A 289 -14.18 7.61 -44.65
N LEU A 290 -15.39 7.91 -45.12
CA LEU A 290 -16.00 7.25 -46.26
C LEU A 290 -16.12 8.15 -47.50
N ASP A 291 -15.99 9.46 -47.31
CA ASP A 291 -16.20 10.47 -48.37
C ASP A 291 -15.56 11.81 -47.98
N THR A 292 -15.26 12.64 -48.97
CA THR A 292 -14.61 13.95 -48.82
C THR A 292 -15.10 14.93 -49.90
N ASP A 293 -15.25 16.20 -49.57
CA ASP A 293 -15.46 17.26 -50.56
C ASP A 293 -14.13 17.70 -51.22
N GLY A 294 -12.99 17.31 -50.65
CA GLY A 294 -11.65 17.62 -51.11
C GLY A 294 -11.48 19.12 -51.39
N PRO A 295 -11.22 19.53 -52.64
CA PRO A 295 -11.01 20.93 -52.96
C PRO A 295 -12.30 21.77 -53.01
N ARG A 296 -13.49 21.19 -52.83
CA ARG A 296 -14.79 21.88 -52.96
C ARG A 296 -15.60 21.93 -51.66
N ALA A 297 -14.94 22.05 -50.51
CA ALA A 297 -15.60 21.97 -49.20
C ALA A 297 -16.62 23.09 -48.94
N GLN A 298 -16.21 24.34 -49.14
CA GLN A 298 -17.05 25.52 -48.91
C GLN A 298 -16.71 26.60 -49.93
N GLU A 299 -17.76 27.15 -50.57
CA GLU A 299 -17.63 28.32 -51.45
C GLU A 299 -17.31 29.57 -50.62
N VAL A 300 -16.32 30.35 -51.05
CA VAL A 300 -15.85 31.57 -50.42
C VAL A 300 -15.80 32.71 -51.43
N SER A 301 -15.85 33.95 -50.95
CA SER A 301 -15.64 35.11 -51.82
C SER A 301 -14.19 35.18 -52.33
N LEU A 302 -13.97 35.83 -53.47
CA LEU A 302 -12.62 36.06 -54.01
C LEU A 302 -11.68 36.70 -52.97
N ALA A 303 -12.17 37.72 -52.25
CA ALA A 303 -11.39 38.40 -51.21
C ALA A 303 -10.98 37.45 -50.08
N GLN A 304 -11.85 36.53 -49.67
CA GLN A 304 -11.51 35.50 -48.69
C GLN A 304 -10.53 34.47 -49.26
N TYR A 305 -10.74 34.02 -50.50
CA TYR A 305 -9.87 33.04 -51.17
C TYR A 305 -8.42 33.56 -51.31
N GLU A 306 -8.24 34.83 -51.66
CA GLU A 306 -6.91 35.45 -51.76
C GLU A 306 -6.21 35.59 -50.40
N LEU A 307 -6.97 35.72 -49.31
CA LEU A 307 -6.43 35.75 -47.94
C LEU A 307 -6.10 34.36 -47.40
N LEU A 308 -6.64 33.28 -47.97
CA LEU A 308 -6.31 31.92 -47.55
C LEU A 308 -4.84 31.60 -47.88
N PRO A 309 -4.11 30.94 -46.96
CA PRO A 309 -2.84 30.29 -47.28
C PRO A 309 -3.00 29.37 -48.49
N GLU A 310 -1.95 29.21 -49.29
CA GLU A 310 -1.98 28.39 -50.51
C GLU A 310 -2.48 26.96 -50.23
N GLU A 311 -2.07 26.39 -49.09
CA GLU A 311 -2.51 25.07 -48.64
C GLU A 311 -4.02 24.98 -48.29
N GLN A 312 -4.72 26.08 -48.06
CA GLN A 312 -6.16 26.08 -47.73
C GLN A 312 -7.04 26.46 -48.92
N ARG A 313 -6.43 26.85 -50.04
CA ARG A 313 -7.13 27.17 -51.27
C ARG A 313 -7.60 25.89 -51.96
N GLY A 314 -8.89 25.83 -52.25
CA GLY A 314 -9.52 24.75 -52.98
C GLY A 314 -9.67 25.06 -54.47
N ALA A 315 -10.64 24.39 -55.10
CA ALA A 315 -10.92 24.51 -56.53
C ALA A 315 -11.40 25.92 -56.91
N VAL A 316 -11.12 26.29 -58.15
CA VAL A 316 -11.74 27.44 -58.80
C VAL A 316 -12.52 26.91 -59.98
N ASP A 317 -13.85 26.98 -59.88
CA ASP A 317 -14.75 26.44 -60.88
C ASP A 317 -15.24 27.56 -61.79
N TYR A 318 -15.09 27.35 -63.09
CA TYR A 318 -15.49 28.29 -64.13
C TYR A 318 -16.77 27.79 -64.79
N PHE A 319 -17.84 28.59 -64.75
CA PHE A 319 -19.12 28.19 -65.34
C PHE A 319 -19.35 28.90 -66.69
N ARG A 320 -19.92 28.18 -67.65
CA ARG A 320 -20.54 28.74 -68.85
C ARG A 320 -22.04 28.89 -68.61
N THR A 321 -22.61 30.04 -68.94
CA THR A 321 -24.06 30.26 -68.93
C THR A 321 -24.63 29.98 -70.31
N THR A 322 -25.64 29.10 -70.38
CA THR A 322 -26.38 28.82 -71.61
C THR A 322 -27.44 29.90 -71.88
N ALA A 323 -27.95 30.00 -73.11
CA ALA A 323 -29.04 30.92 -73.45
C ALA A 323 -30.33 30.70 -72.63
N SER A 324 -30.48 29.54 -71.98
CA SER A 324 -31.58 29.22 -71.06
C SER A 324 -31.26 29.51 -69.58
N GLY A 325 -30.12 30.12 -69.27
CA GLY A 325 -29.68 30.47 -67.90
C GLY A 325 -29.06 29.32 -67.10
N ARG A 326 -28.87 28.13 -67.70
CA ARG A 326 -28.21 27.00 -67.03
C ARG A 326 -26.69 27.19 -67.02
N GLU A 327 -26.09 26.99 -65.85
CA GLU A 327 -24.64 26.99 -65.62
C GLU A 327 -24.04 25.60 -65.89
N LEU A 328 -22.94 25.55 -66.64
CA LEU A 328 -22.18 24.33 -66.94
C LEU A 328 -20.72 24.52 -66.58
N LEU A 329 -20.17 23.61 -65.78
CA LEU A 329 -18.75 23.62 -65.40
C LEU A 329 -17.86 23.40 -66.65
N VAL A 330 -16.89 24.28 -66.86
CA VAL A 330 -15.92 24.23 -67.97
C VAL A 330 -14.50 24.45 -67.46
N ALA A 331 -13.50 24.02 -68.24
CA ALA A 331 -12.10 24.31 -67.94
C ALA A 331 -11.80 25.81 -68.07
N ARG A 332 -10.78 26.30 -67.37
CA ARG A 332 -10.38 27.72 -67.36
C ARG A 332 -10.12 28.24 -68.76
N GLU A 333 -9.38 27.49 -69.57
CA GLU A 333 -8.99 27.86 -70.94
C GLU A 333 -10.22 28.00 -71.83
N VAL A 334 -11.22 27.15 -71.61
CA VAL A 334 -12.51 27.22 -72.31
C VAL A 334 -13.26 28.48 -71.90
N TRP A 335 -13.31 28.79 -70.60
CA TRP A 335 -13.99 29.97 -70.06
C TRP A 335 -13.36 31.27 -70.56
N GLU A 336 -12.02 31.35 -70.58
CA GLU A 336 -11.27 32.50 -71.11
C GLU A 336 -11.53 32.72 -72.61
N GLY A 337 -11.84 31.67 -73.36
CA GLY A 337 -12.21 31.74 -74.78
C GLY A 337 -13.69 32.02 -75.07
N LEU A 338 -14.57 32.01 -74.06
CA LEU A 338 -16.00 32.27 -74.28
C LEU A 338 -16.29 33.74 -74.57
N PRO A 339 -17.25 34.04 -75.46
CA PRO A 339 -17.89 35.36 -75.56
C PRO A 339 -18.41 35.84 -74.20
N GLU A 340 -18.33 37.15 -73.95
CA GLU A 340 -18.65 37.75 -72.64
C GLU A 340 -20.09 37.47 -72.19
N ASP A 341 -21.03 37.34 -73.14
CA ASP A 341 -22.44 37.00 -72.92
C ASP A 341 -22.67 35.52 -72.53
N LEU A 342 -21.69 34.65 -72.71
CA LEU A 342 -21.74 33.22 -72.35
C LEU A 342 -20.87 32.86 -71.15
N ARG A 343 -20.08 33.81 -70.62
CA ARG A 343 -19.27 33.60 -69.40
C ARG A 343 -20.18 33.62 -68.18
N GLY A 344 -20.30 32.48 -67.52
CA GLY A 344 -20.97 32.34 -66.23
C GLY A 344 -20.04 32.69 -65.06
N PRO A 345 -20.55 32.56 -63.81
CA PRO A 345 -19.79 32.93 -62.63
C PRO A 345 -18.52 32.08 -62.46
N ILE A 346 -17.54 32.65 -61.77
CA ILE A 346 -16.42 31.91 -61.19
C ILE A 346 -16.78 31.66 -59.73
N ARG A 347 -16.62 30.42 -59.27
CA ARG A 347 -16.79 30.07 -57.84
C ARG A 347 -15.43 29.66 -57.27
N TRP A 348 -15.10 30.22 -56.11
CA TRP A 348 -13.86 29.92 -55.38
C TRP A 348 -14.21 29.09 -54.17
N TYR A 349 -13.46 28.01 -53.95
CA TYR A 349 -13.69 27.11 -52.83
C TYR A 349 -12.48 27.09 -51.90
N ARG A 350 -12.68 26.95 -50.60
CA ARG A 350 -11.61 26.49 -49.71
C ARG A 350 -11.54 24.96 -49.72
N HIS A 351 -10.34 24.44 -49.47
CA HIS A 351 -10.15 23.01 -49.29
C HIS A 351 -10.82 22.52 -48.00
N GLU A 352 -11.23 21.26 -47.98
CA GLU A 352 -11.70 20.58 -46.77
C GLU A 352 -10.55 20.41 -45.79
N ARG A 353 -10.83 20.61 -44.50
CA ARG A 353 -9.92 20.41 -43.37
C ARG A 353 -10.55 19.42 -42.37
N PRO A 354 -10.63 18.13 -42.71
CA PRO A 354 -11.35 17.14 -41.91
C PRO A 354 -10.61 16.87 -40.58
N ARG A 355 -11.10 17.39 -39.47
CA ARG A 355 -10.38 17.40 -38.18
C ARG A 355 -11.20 16.81 -37.05
N LEU A 356 -10.78 15.65 -36.56
CA LEU A 356 -11.34 15.01 -35.38
C LEU A 356 -10.52 15.42 -34.16
N ALA A 357 -11.16 15.96 -33.13
CA ALA A 357 -10.49 16.42 -31.92
C ALA A 357 -10.37 15.29 -30.88
N GLU A 358 -11.46 14.57 -30.61
CA GLU A 358 -11.51 13.64 -29.49
C GLU A 358 -12.35 12.40 -29.81
N VAL A 359 -11.87 11.23 -29.36
CA VAL A 359 -12.58 9.96 -29.33
C VAL A 359 -12.79 9.56 -27.87
N LYS A 360 -14.04 9.61 -27.39
CA LYS A 360 -14.39 9.07 -26.07
C LYS A 360 -14.96 7.68 -26.19
N VAL A 361 -14.43 6.76 -25.40
CA VAL A 361 -14.91 5.38 -25.31
C VAL A 361 -15.40 5.17 -23.89
N ILE A 362 -16.71 5.22 -23.69
CA ILE A 362 -17.33 5.07 -22.37
C ILE A 362 -17.46 3.59 -22.05
N ALA A 363 -16.70 3.13 -21.05
CA ALA A 363 -16.71 1.76 -20.55
C ALA A 363 -17.49 1.65 -19.23
N LEU A 364 -18.09 0.48 -19.00
CA LEU A 364 -18.84 0.15 -17.79
C LEU A 364 -17.87 -0.22 -16.66
N GLY A 365 -17.44 0.80 -15.91
CA GLY A 365 -16.65 0.71 -14.70
C GLY A 365 -15.25 0.14 -14.86
N GLU A 366 -14.45 0.24 -13.80
CA GLU A 366 -13.10 -0.30 -13.79
C GLU A 366 -13.09 -1.77 -13.34
N ASN A 367 -12.45 -2.66 -14.12
CA ASN A 367 -12.24 -4.05 -13.72
C ASN A 367 -11.16 -4.12 -12.62
N VAL A 368 -11.59 -4.29 -11.37
CA VAL A 368 -10.71 -4.35 -10.20
C VAL A 368 -9.74 -5.53 -10.26
N ILE A 369 -10.17 -6.68 -10.80
CA ILE A 369 -9.29 -7.84 -10.98
C ILE A 369 -8.15 -7.48 -11.91
N GLY A 370 -8.43 -6.87 -13.05
CA GLY A 370 -7.42 -6.41 -13.99
C GLY A 370 -6.43 -5.41 -13.38
N VAL A 371 -6.88 -4.50 -12.50
CA VAL A 371 -6.00 -3.57 -11.78
C VAL A 371 -5.07 -4.30 -10.81
N THR A 372 -5.63 -5.20 -9.98
CA THR A 372 -4.90 -5.88 -8.91
C THR A 372 -3.94 -6.96 -9.41
N GLN A 373 -4.40 -7.82 -10.33
CA GLN A 373 -3.64 -9.01 -10.74
C GLN A 373 -2.47 -8.65 -11.64
N ARG A 374 -2.57 -7.61 -12.47
CA ARG A 374 -1.47 -7.20 -13.34
C ARG A 374 -0.23 -6.74 -12.60
N ALA A 375 -0.42 -6.03 -11.50
CA ALA A 375 0.70 -5.63 -10.69
C ALA A 375 1.31 -6.83 -9.94
N VAL A 376 0.48 -7.79 -9.52
CA VAL A 376 0.99 -9.08 -9.03
C VAL A 376 1.83 -9.77 -10.11
N VAL A 377 1.40 -9.77 -11.37
CA VAL A 377 2.17 -10.34 -12.49
C VAL A 377 3.47 -9.59 -12.76
N ARG A 378 3.48 -8.26 -12.66
CA ARG A 378 4.69 -7.44 -12.81
C ARG A 378 5.73 -7.73 -11.71
N ASP A 379 5.26 -8.00 -10.50
CA ASP A 379 6.10 -8.24 -9.32
C ASP A 379 6.35 -9.75 -9.06
N ALA A 380 5.71 -10.65 -9.82
CA ALA A 380 5.81 -12.09 -9.63
C ALA A 380 6.93 -12.70 -10.48
N ASP A 381 7.98 -13.16 -9.81
CA ASP A 381 9.00 -14.08 -10.32
C ASP A 381 8.49 -15.54 -10.49
N ALA A 382 7.17 -15.72 -10.58
CA ALA A 382 6.51 -17.02 -10.47
C ALA A 382 6.52 -17.79 -11.81
N GLY A 383 7.60 -18.51 -12.05
CA GLY A 383 7.65 -19.55 -13.09
C GLY A 383 6.90 -20.82 -12.65
N GLY A 384 5.66 -20.99 -13.10
CA GLY A 384 4.86 -22.21 -12.88
C GLY A 384 3.66 -22.32 -13.82
N PHE A 385 3.27 -23.55 -14.17
CA PHE A 385 2.15 -23.80 -15.09
C PHE A 385 0.80 -23.32 -14.51
N ASP A 386 0.57 -23.49 -13.21
CA ASP A 386 -0.66 -23.05 -12.55
C ASP A 386 -0.79 -21.51 -12.49
N PHE A 387 0.34 -20.80 -12.34
CA PHE A 387 0.38 -19.33 -12.38
C PHE A 387 0.07 -18.82 -13.80
N PHE A 388 0.66 -19.44 -14.83
CA PHE A 388 0.37 -19.13 -16.22
C PHE A 388 -1.12 -19.34 -16.58
N LEU A 389 -1.74 -20.41 -16.09
CA LEU A 389 -3.17 -20.66 -16.33
C LEU A 389 -4.08 -19.65 -15.62
N PHE A 390 -3.72 -19.22 -14.40
CA PHE A 390 -4.45 -18.20 -13.67
C PHE A 390 -4.38 -16.83 -14.38
N GLN A 391 -3.21 -16.45 -14.90
CA GLN A 391 -3.01 -15.20 -15.63
C GLN A 391 -3.99 -15.04 -16.78
N ILE A 392 -4.26 -16.12 -17.53
CA ILE A 392 -5.17 -16.07 -18.68
C ILE A 392 -6.55 -15.53 -18.29
N PHE A 393 -7.04 -15.79 -17.08
CA PHE A 393 -8.37 -15.35 -16.64
C PHE A 393 -8.45 -13.88 -16.18
N SER A 394 -7.32 -13.16 -16.22
CA SER A 394 -7.18 -11.79 -15.68
C SER A 394 -6.17 -10.91 -16.43
N ASP A 395 -5.70 -11.36 -17.61
CA ASP A 395 -4.71 -10.64 -18.42
C ASP A 395 -5.32 -9.40 -19.11
N GLY A 396 -6.64 -9.30 -19.11
CA GLY A 396 -7.42 -8.24 -19.73
C GLY A 396 -7.68 -8.49 -21.21
N LEU A 397 -7.56 -9.71 -21.72
CA LEU A 397 -7.78 -10.04 -23.12
C LEU A 397 -8.93 -11.05 -23.28
N TYR A 398 -9.92 -10.69 -24.07
CA TYR A 398 -10.98 -11.62 -24.46
C TYR A 398 -10.49 -12.70 -25.44
N SER A 399 -9.36 -12.43 -26.12
CA SER A 399 -8.74 -13.34 -27.09
C SER A 399 -7.82 -14.39 -26.46
N SER A 400 -7.55 -14.34 -25.16
CA SER A 400 -6.89 -15.41 -24.42
C SER A 400 -7.96 -16.19 -23.67
N TRP A 401 -7.93 -17.52 -23.72
CA TRP A 401 -8.89 -18.34 -22.96
C TRP A 401 -8.31 -19.69 -22.61
N PHE A 402 -8.79 -20.27 -21.52
CA PHE A 402 -8.38 -21.59 -21.07
C PHE A 402 -9.55 -22.39 -20.47
N PRO A 403 -9.58 -23.73 -20.64
CA PRO A 403 -10.60 -24.57 -20.01
C PRO A 403 -10.43 -24.62 -18.48
N VAL A 404 -11.49 -24.26 -17.76
CA VAL A 404 -11.61 -24.44 -16.32
C VAL A 404 -11.98 -25.89 -16.02
N GLN A 405 -11.23 -26.52 -15.11
CA GLN A 405 -11.52 -27.88 -14.67
C GLN A 405 -12.79 -27.91 -13.80
N PRO A 406 -13.60 -28.99 -13.84
CA PRO A 406 -14.71 -29.14 -12.90
C PRO A 406 -14.21 -29.12 -11.46
N TYR A 407 -14.90 -28.38 -10.60
CA TYR A 407 -14.64 -28.31 -9.17
C TYR A 407 -14.78 -29.71 -8.53
N ASP A 408 -13.75 -30.11 -7.79
CA ASP A 408 -13.68 -31.39 -7.08
C ASP A 408 -14.07 -31.15 -5.62
N GLU A 409 -15.37 -31.29 -5.31
CA GLU A 409 -15.93 -31.03 -3.98
C GLU A 409 -15.28 -31.85 -2.86
N LEU A 410 -14.79 -33.05 -3.16
CA LEU A 410 -14.19 -33.95 -2.16
C LEU A 410 -12.79 -33.50 -1.73
N ARG A 411 -12.06 -32.85 -2.65
CA ARG A 411 -10.67 -32.41 -2.43
C ARG A 411 -10.53 -30.90 -2.33
N ASP A 412 -11.64 -30.17 -2.48
CA ASP A 412 -11.70 -28.71 -2.51
C ASP A 412 -10.67 -28.08 -3.44
N ARG A 413 -10.66 -28.55 -4.70
CA ARG A 413 -9.70 -28.11 -5.73
C ARG A 413 -10.38 -27.83 -7.07
N ASN A 414 -9.64 -27.21 -7.99
CA ASN A 414 -10.06 -26.80 -9.34
C ASN A 414 -10.96 -25.55 -9.41
N GLN A 415 -11.10 -24.81 -8.30
CA GLN A 415 -11.65 -23.46 -8.30
C GLN A 415 -10.63 -22.44 -8.79
N VAL A 416 -11.10 -21.36 -9.41
CA VAL A 416 -10.29 -20.17 -9.66
C VAL A 416 -10.48 -19.24 -8.47
N ALA A 417 -9.44 -19.04 -7.67
CA ALA A 417 -9.46 -18.17 -6.50
C ALA A 417 -8.62 -16.92 -6.76
N ILE A 418 -9.19 -15.74 -6.49
CA ILE A 418 -8.60 -14.44 -6.74
C ILE A 418 -8.56 -13.68 -5.41
N ASP A 419 -7.37 -13.21 -5.01
CA ASP A 419 -7.18 -12.27 -3.91
C ASP A 419 -6.92 -10.86 -4.47
N LEU A 420 -7.83 -9.94 -4.20
CA LEU A 420 -7.71 -8.53 -4.58
C LEU A 420 -6.71 -7.77 -3.70
N ARG A 421 -6.18 -8.39 -2.64
CA ARG A 421 -5.21 -7.88 -1.65
C ARG A 421 -5.68 -6.70 -0.81
N ALA A 422 -6.80 -6.10 -1.17
CA ALA A 422 -7.51 -5.07 -0.44
C ALA A 422 -9.02 -5.29 -0.58
N ARG A 423 -9.80 -4.55 0.20
CA ARG A 423 -11.25 -4.66 0.23
C ARG A 423 -11.89 -3.57 -0.63
N TYR A 424 -12.59 -3.99 -1.68
CA TYR A 424 -13.29 -3.13 -2.62
C TYR A 424 -14.80 -3.22 -2.42
N TRP A 425 -15.53 -2.13 -2.69
CA TRP A 425 -16.98 -2.16 -2.73
C TRP A 425 -17.43 -2.66 -4.09
N LEU A 426 -17.86 -3.91 -4.16
CA LEU A 426 -18.27 -4.57 -5.39
C LEU A 426 -19.76 -4.86 -5.38
N ASN A 427 -20.37 -4.89 -6.56
CA ASN A 427 -21.78 -5.22 -6.76
C ASN A 427 -22.02 -6.19 -7.93
N ARG A 428 -21.00 -6.50 -8.73
CA ARG A 428 -21.14 -7.44 -9.84
C ARG A 428 -19.82 -8.11 -10.22
N ILE A 429 -19.90 -9.38 -10.61
CA ILE A 429 -18.80 -10.15 -11.19
C ILE A 429 -19.26 -10.66 -12.56
N LYS A 430 -18.46 -10.43 -13.59
CA LYS A 430 -18.70 -10.88 -14.97
C LYS A 430 -17.73 -11.99 -15.34
N LEU A 431 -18.23 -12.99 -16.07
CA LEU A 431 -17.41 -14.04 -16.67
C LEU A 431 -17.53 -13.92 -18.19
N LEU A 432 -16.39 -13.81 -18.86
CA LEU A 432 -16.31 -13.72 -20.31
C LEU A 432 -15.65 -14.97 -20.89
N ALA A 433 -16.19 -15.48 -21.98
CA ALA A 433 -15.64 -16.61 -22.71
C ALA A 433 -16.00 -16.54 -24.21
N PRO A 434 -15.03 -16.65 -25.13
CA PRO A 434 -15.26 -16.56 -26.57
C PRO A 434 -15.93 -17.81 -27.14
N GLN A 435 -15.73 -18.97 -26.52
CA GLN A 435 -16.31 -20.23 -26.99
C GLN A 435 -16.43 -21.23 -25.85
N SER A 436 -17.46 -22.07 -25.91
CA SER A 436 -17.74 -23.11 -24.90
C SER A 436 -17.68 -22.57 -23.46
N PRO A 437 -18.48 -21.55 -23.11
CA PRO A 437 -18.50 -20.99 -21.74
C PRO A 437 -18.92 -22.05 -20.71
N PRO A 438 -18.61 -21.87 -19.42
CA PRO A 438 -19.09 -22.76 -18.37
C PRO A 438 -20.62 -22.83 -18.36
N GLN A 439 -21.17 -24.03 -18.57
CA GLN A 439 -22.61 -24.23 -18.59
C GLN A 439 -23.23 -24.24 -17.19
N ILE A 440 -22.49 -24.69 -16.18
CA ILE A 440 -22.85 -24.55 -14.77
C ILE A 440 -21.65 -23.96 -14.03
N TYR A 441 -21.90 -22.92 -13.24
CA TYR A 441 -20.90 -22.31 -12.41
C TYR A 441 -21.50 -21.82 -11.09
N GLN A 442 -20.63 -21.57 -10.12
CA GLN A 442 -20.97 -20.94 -8.86
C GLN A 442 -19.88 -19.92 -8.51
N ILE A 443 -20.30 -18.78 -7.97
CA ILE A 443 -19.41 -17.73 -7.50
C ILE A 443 -19.54 -17.60 -5.98
N ARG A 444 -18.41 -17.37 -5.32
CA ARG A 444 -18.35 -17.07 -3.88
C ARG A 444 -17.47 -15.84 -3.68
N ILE A 445 -17.81 -15.05 -2.66
CA ILE A 445 -17.05 -13.86 -2.29
C ILE A 445 -16.80 -13.83 -0.78
N SER A 446 -15.69 -13.23 -0.37
CA SER A 446 -15.37 -12.97 1.03
C SER A 446 -14.73 -11.60 1.18
N ASP A 447 -15.00 -10.91 2.28
CA ASP A 447 -14.34 -9.67 2.68
C ASP A 447 -13.02 -9.91 3.43
N GLY A 448 -12.62 -11.18 3.59
CA GLY A 448 -11.44 -11.60 4.35
C GLY A 448 -11.70 -11.84 5.84
N ALA A 449 -12.95 -11.79 6.30
CA ALA A 449 -13.29 -12.24 7.64
C ALA A 449 -12.99 -13.73 7.82
N LEU A 450 -12.44 -14.09 8.99
CA LEU A 450 -12.13 -15.47 9.36
C LEU A 450 -13.13 -15.98 10.39
N ASP A 451 -13.48 -17.25 10.30
CA ASP A 451 -14.27 -17.96 11.30
C ASP A 451 -13.38 -18.37 12.51
N PRO A 452 -13.96 -18.95 13.58
CA PRO A 452 -13.19 -19.39 14.75
C PRO A 452 -12.13 -20.49 14.46
N SER A 453 -12.22 -21.16 13.31
CA SER A 453 -11.27 -22.17 12.84
C SER A 453 -10.11 -21.55 12.07
N GLY A 454 -10.21 -20.27 11.70
CA GLY A 454 -9.25 -19.56 10.87
C GLY A 454 -9.54 -19.65 9.36
N ASP A 455 -10.70 -20.18 8.96
CA ASP A 455 -11.10 -20.28 7.56
C ASP A 455 -11.85 -19.02 7.10
N LEU A 456 -11.76 -18.69 5.81
CA LEU A 456 -12.48 -17.55 5.24
C LEU A 456 -14.00 -17.74 5.35
N VAL A 457 -14.69 -16.70 5.80
CA VAL A 457 -16.16 -16.63 5.78
C VAL A 457 -16.60 -16.25 4.38
N TRP A 458 -17.28 -17.18 3.71
CA TRP A 458 -17.71 -17.01 2.32
C TRP A 458 -19.21 -16.73 2.20
N THR A 459 -19.57 -15.70 1.45
CA THR A 459 -20.91 -15.54 0.87
C THR A 459 -20.98 -16.37 -0.41
N THR A 460 -21.87 -17.36 -0.44
CA THR A 460 -22.00 -18.30 -1.55
C THR A 460 -23.26 -17.99 -2.37
N PHE A 461 -23.08 -17.68 -3.65
CA PHE A 461 -24.21 -17.42 -4.55
C PHE A 461 -24.82 -18.73 -5.08
N PRO A 462 -26.10 -18.70 -5.52
CA PRO A 462 -26.74 -19.86 -6.12
C PRO A 462 -25.98 -20.37 -7.35
N GLU A 463 -26.07 -21.66 -7.61
CA GLU A 463 -25.58 -22.24 -8.86
C GLU A 463 -26.29 -21.62 -10.07
N ARG A 464 -25.51 -21.19 -11.06
CA ARG A 464 -26.01 -20.60 -12.30
C ARG A 464 -25.94 -21.61 -13.43
N ARG A 465 -26.93 -21.55 -14.32
CA ARG A 465 -27.04 -22.42 -15.50
C ARG A 465 -27.06 -21.59 -16.78
N ASN A 466 -25.97 -21.60 -17.52
CA ASN A 466 -25.82 -20.93 -18.81
C ASN A 466 -26.14 -21.87 -19.98
N ARG A 467 -27.38 -22.38 -20.04
CA ARG A 467 -27.81 -23.35 -21.07
C ARG A 467 -27.82 -22.79 -22.49
N SER A 468 -27.93 -21.48 -22.62
CA SER A 468 -27.88 -20.78 -23.92
C SER A 468 -26.45 -20.46 -24.35
N GLU A 469 -25.44 -20.89 -23.59
CA GLU A 469 -24.02 -20.68 -23.88
C GLU A 469 -23.67 -19.21 -24.13
N HIS A 470 -24.25 -18.30 -23.34
CA HIS A 470 -23.90 -16.88 -23.42
C HIS A 470 -22.42 -16.69 -23.13
N GLN A 471 -21.74 -15.98 -24.01
CA GLN A 471 -20.31 -15.68 -23.92
C GLN A 471 -19.96 -14.63 -22.84
N HIS A 472 -20.98 -13.95 -22.33
CA HIS A 472 -20.90 -12.95 -21.28
C HIS A 472 -22.03 -13.23 -20.30
N VAL A 473 -21.68 -13.53 -19.06
CA VAL A 473 -22.62 -13.72 -17.95
C VAL A 473 -22.23 -12.85 -16.76
N GLU A 474 -23.20 -12.51 -15.93
CA GLU A 474 -23.04 -11.64 -14.77
C GLU A 474 -23.70 -12.25 -13.53
N GLU A 475 -23.00 -12.14 -12.40
CA GLU A 475 -23.53 -12.33 -11.06
C GLU A 475 -23.61 -10.97 -10.37
N ALA A 476 -24.83 -10.43 -10.27
CA ALA A 476 -25.11 -9.16 -9.60
C ALA A 476 -25.57 -9.39 -8.15
N PHE A 477 -25.11 -8.54 -7.24
CA PHE A 477 -25.41 -8.60 -5.80
C PHE A 477 -25.40 -7.21 -5.16
N PRO A 478 -26.01 -7.03 -3.97
CA PRO A 478 -25.94 -5.75 -3.26
C PRO A 478 -24.49 -5.33 -2.98
N THR A 479 -24.19 -4.04 -3.14
CA THR A 479 -22.86 -3.48 -2.89
C THR A 479 -22.34 -3.87 -1.51
N GLN A 480 -21.20 -4.54 -1.47
CA GLN A 480 -20.56 -5.01 -0.24
C GLN A 480 -19.04 -5.06 -0.39
N LYS A 481 -18.32 -5.13 0.74
CA LYS A 481 -16.85 -5.27 0.74
C LYS A 481 -16.48 -6.67 0.23
N VAL A 482 -15.52 -6.73 -0.68
CA VAL A 482 -14.99 -7.98 -1.24
C VAL A 482 -13.47 -7.87 -1.34
N GLN A 483 -12.78 -8.92 -0.91
CA GLN A 483 -11.35 -9.10 -1.06
C GLN A 483 -11.04 -10.40 -1.82
N TYR A 484 -11.77 -11.48 -1.52
CA TYR A 484 -11.57 -12.77 -2.18
C TYR A 484 -12.76 -13.09 -3.08
N ILE A 485 -12.47 -13.59 -4.28
CA ILE A 485 -13.45 -14.07 -5.26
C ILE A 485 -13.09 -15.50 -5.62
N GLU A 486 -14.08 -16.38 -5.65
CA GLU A 486 -13.91 -17.77 -6.08
C GLU A 486 -14.92 -18.11 -7.17
N VAL A 487 -14.43 -18.65 -8.28
CA VAL A 487 -15.25 -19.14 -9.40
C VAL A 487 -15.08 -20.65 -9.51
N ARG A 488 -16.21 -21.36 -9.40
CA ARG A 488 -16.29 -22.81 -9.53
C ARG A 488 -17.01 -23.16 -10.80
N ARG A 489 -16.39 -23.96 -11.65
CA ARG A 489 -17.10 -24.66 -12.72
C ARG A 489 -17.69 -25.94 -12.14
N LEU A 490 -19.00 -26.14 -12.28
CA LEU A 490 -19.67 -27.35 -11.81
C LEU A 490 -19.92 -28.30 -12.99
N GLY A 491 -19.91 -29.61 -12.72
CA GLY A 491 -20.17 -30.63 -13.73
C GLY A 491 -21.64 -31.10 -13.75
N PHE A 492 -22.15 -31.46 -14.92
CA PHE A 492 -23.35 -32.28 -15.01
C PHE A 492 -23.03 -33.75 -14.69
N SER A 493 -23.83 -34.40 -13.85
CA SER A 493 -23.67 -35.84 -13.60
C SER A 493 -23.87 -36.63 -14.91
N GLY A 494 -22.84 -37.32 -15.39
CA GLY A 494 -22.93 -38.27 -16.51
C GLY A 494 -22.41 -37.80 -17.88
N VAL A 495 -21.82 -36.61 -18.00
CA VAL A 495 -21.19 -36.12 -19.24
C VAL A 495 -19.74 -35.72 -18.98
N GLU A 496 -18.79 -36.62 -19.27
CA GLU A 496 -17.33 -36.38 -19.08
C GLU A 496 -16.70 -35.43 -20.12
N GLN A 497 -17.43 -34.97 -21.14
CA GLN A 497 -16.88 -34.23 -22.29
C GLN A 497 -17.24 -32.74 -22.35
N GLU A 498 -17.85 -32.15 -21.31
CA GLU A 498 -18.12 -30.71 -21.32
C GLU A 498 -16.82 -29.92 -21.12
N VAL A 499 -16.56 -28.97 -22.02
CA VAL A 499 -15.50 -27.96 -21.89
C VAL A 499 -16.13 -26.69 -21.33
N GLY A 500 -15.44 -26.00 -20.43
CA GLY A 500 -15.88 -24.70 -19.90
C GLY A 500 -14.72 -23.71 -19.93
N ASN A 501 -14.56 -22.98 -21.03
CA ASN A 501 -13.49 -22.01 -21.19
C ASN A 501 -13.85 -20.70 -20.50
N LEU A 502 -12.86 -20.05 -19.91
CA LEU A 502 -12.94 -18.65 -19.50
C LEU A 502 -11.79 -17.87 -20.12
N SER A 503 -12.09 -16.62 -20.45
CA SER A 503 -11.12 -15.59 -20.84
C SER A 503 -10.90 -14.61 -19.73
N GLU A 504 -11.97 -14.07 -19.16
CA GLU A 504 -11.84 -12.97 -18.21
C GLU A 504 -12.83 -13.16 -17.06
N ILE A 505 -12.33 -12.97 -15.85
CA ILE A 505 -13.13 -12.77 -14.66
C ILE A 505 -12.98 -11.30 -14.31
N GLN A 506 -14.08 -10.56 -14.35
CA GLN A 506 -14.08 -9.12 -14.15
C GLN A 506 -14.94 -8.76 -12.95
N ALA A 507 -14.48 -7.83 -12.12
CA ALA A 507 -15.16 -7.43 -10.90
C ALA A 507 -15.35 -5.92 -10.87
N TYR A 508 -16.57 -5.47 -10.59
CA TYR A 508 -16.95 -4.07 -10.65
C TYR A 508 -17.73 -3.64 -9.41
N GLY A 509 -17.65 -2.34 -9.16
CA GLY A 509 -18.46 -1.63 -8.20
C GLY A 509 -18.14 -0.15 -8.24
N GLU A 510 -18.54 0.57 -7.19
CA GLU A 510 -18.43 2.01 -7.11
C GLU A 510 -17.99 2.42 -5.70
N GLY A 511 -17.16 3.44 -5.61
CA GLY A 511 -16.70 4.01 -4.36
C GLY A 511 -15.22 3.77 -4.06
N PHE A 512 -14.76 4.31 -2.95
CA PHE A 512 -13.36 4.26 -2.53
C PHE A 512 -12.95 2.88 -2.01
N VAL A 513 -11.73 2.46 -2.30
CA VAL A 513 -11.14 1.27 -1.66
C VAL A 513 -11.25 1.41 -0.14
N SER A 514 -11.81 0.40 0.52
CA SER A 514 -12.19 0.51 1.94
C SER A 514 -11.00 0.41 2.90
N ASN A 515 -9.86 -0.10 2.44
CA ASN A 515 -8.62 -0.18 3.20
C ASN A 515 -7.42 0.00 2.28
N VAL A 516 -6.60 1.00 2.58
CA VAL A 516 -5.27 1.17 1.99
C VAL A 516 -4.26 1.03 3.11
N GLU A 517 -3.30 0.12 2.95
CA GLU A 517 -2.17 -0.01 3.87
C GLU A 517 -0.87 0.39 3.16
N MET A 518 -0.12 1.28 3.80
CA MET A 518 1.18 1.74 3.31
C MET A 518 2.21 1.57 4.42
N ILE A 519 3.35 0.96 4.08
CA ILE A 519 4.48 0.76 4.99
C ILE A 519 5.67 1.55 4.46
N SER A 520 6.27 2.37 5.32
CA SER A 520 7.45 3.14 4.96
C SER A 520 8.61 2.20 4.64
N PRO A 521 9.57 2.60 3.79
CA PRO A 521 10.91 2.01 3.81
C PRO A 521 11.53 2.16 5.21
N PHE A 522 12.65 1.45 5.46
CA PHE A 522 13.38 1.60 6.71
C PHE A 522 13.82 3.05 6.92
N ILE A 523 13.28 3.68 7.98
CA ILE A 523 13.68 5.02 8.38
C ILE A 523 14.98 4.90 9.15
N ARG A 524 16.10 5.19 8.48
CA ARG A 524 17.46 5.09 9.00
C ARG A 524 17.87 6.42 9.62
N LEU A 525 18.03 6.44 10.94
CA LEU A 525 18.28 7.68 11.68
C LEU A 525 19.79 8.04 11.75
N GLY A 526 20.64 7.15 11.22
CA GLY A 526 22.10 7.24 11.21
C GLY A 526 22.78 7.02 12.58
N GLN A 527 22.04 7.24 13.67
CA GLN A 527 22.47 7.08 15.05
C GLN A 527 21.25 6.80 15.94
N GLN A 528 21.48 6.45 17.20
CA GLN A 528 20.38 6.32 18.14
C GLN A 528 19.67 7.66 18.36
N ARG A 529 18.34 7.67 18.22
CA ARG A 529 17.50 8.84 18.48
C ARG A 529 16.37 8.49 19.43
N MET A 530 16.03 9.44 20.29
CA MET A 530 14.84 9.37 21.14
C MET A 530 13.66 9.95 20.36
N MET A 531 12.74 9.09 19.95
CA MET A 531 11.49 9.45 19.30
C MET A 531 10.53 10.04 20.32
N MET A 532 9.89 11.16 19.98
CA MET A 532 9.06 11.93 20.89
C MET A 532 7.58 11.81 20.52
N THR A 533 7.24 12.17 19.29
CA THR A 533 5.84 12.22 18.83
C THR A 533 5.70 11.79 17.38
N VAL A 534 4.50 11.34 17.05
CA VAL A 534 4.03 11.11 15.69
C VAL A 534 3.00 12.18 15.36
N ASP A 535 3.19 12.86 14.23
CA ASP A 535 2.37 13.98 13.78
C ASP A 535 2.02 13.77 12.30
N TRP A 536 0.87 14.25 11.85
CA TRP A 536 0.43 14.12 10.46
C TRP A 536 -0.63 15.15 10.12
N ASP A 537 -0.65 15.56 8.85
CA ASP A 537 -1.73 16.38 8.28
C ASP A 537 -2.59 15.49 7.38
N GLY A 538 -3.91 15.53 7.59
CA GLY A 538 -4.87 14.77 6.82
C GLY A 538 -6.31 15.07 7.22
N VAL A 539 -7.24 14.64 6.37
CA VAL A 539 -8.68 14.82 6.58
C VAL A 539 -9.32 13.45 6.73
N ALA A 540 -9.94 13.20 7.88
CA ALA A 540 -10.77 12.02 8.11
C ALA A 540 -12.24 12.46 8.27
N LEU A 541 -13.07 12.16 7.26
CA LEU A 541 -14.51 12.38 7.29
C LEU A 541 -15.20 11.39 8.24
N SER A 542 -16.42 11.71 8.67
CA SER A 542 -17.24 10.79 9.48
C SER A 542 -17.42 9.45 8.77
N GLY A 543 -17.08 8.35 9.44
CA GLY A 543 -17.10 6.98 8.89
C GLY A 543 -15.76 6.53 8.29
N THR A 544 -14.72 7.37 8.36
CA THR A 544 -13.37 7.08 7.87
C THR A 544 -12.33 7.25 8.99
N ARG A 545 -11.17 6.60 8.87
CA ARG A 545 -10.08 6.71 9.85
C ARG A 545 -8.71 6.74 9.16
N ILE A 546 -7.81 7.56 9.72
CA ILE A 546 -6.37 7.50 9.48
C ILE A 546 -5.76 6.82 10.69
N GLU A 547 -5.17 5.65 10.48
CA GLU A 547 -4.61 4.81 11.54
C GLU A 547 -3.10 4.68 11.31
N ILE A 548 -2.30 5.16 12.25
CA ILE A 548 -0.84 5.07 12.16
C ILE A 548 -0.33 4.10 13.21
N SER A 549 0.64 3.27 12.87
CA SER A 549 1.39 2.46 13.83
C SER A 549 2.88 2.58 13.55
N THR A 550 3.70 2.41 14.58
CA THR A 550 5.15 2.42 14.44
C THR A 550 5.74 1.13 14.97
N ARG A 551 6.93 0.79 14.50
CA ARG A 551 7.84 -0.13 15.17
C ARG A 551 9.26 0.39 15.04
N ALA A 552 10.10 0.02 15.99
CA ALA A 552 11.47 0.49 16.08
C ALA A 552 12.41 -0.65 16.51
N GLY A 553 13.66 -0.54 16.08
CA GLY A 553 14.75 -1.48 16.36
C GLY A 553 16.09 -0.98 15.80
N ASP A 554 17.16 -1.72 16.08
CA ASP A 554 18.52 -1.38 15.69
C ASP A 554 19.06 -2.26 14.55
N GLU A 555 18.73 -3.55 14.51
CA GLU A 555 19.29 -4.50 13.53
C GLU A 555 18.41 -4.63 12.29
N ILE A 556 18.98 -4.43 11.10
CA ILE A 556 18.30 -4.74 9.83
C ILE A 556 19.02 -5.93 9.20
N VAL A 557 18.29 -7.02 9.01
CA VAL A 557 18.81 -8.25 8.42
C VAL A 557 18.63 -8.17 6.91
N GLN A 558 19.70 -8.47 6.18
CA GLN A 558 19.69 -8.51 4.72
C GLN A 558 19.58 -9.97 4.25
N VAL A 559 18.49 -10.28 3.55
CA VAL A 559 18.19 -11.60 3.00
C VAL A 559 18.41 -11.55 1.49
N PRO A 560 19.45 -12.23 0.95
CA PRO A 560 19.67 -12.27 -0.48
C PRO A 560 18.76 -13.29 -1.17
N HIS A 561 18.02 -12.82 -2.18
CA HIS A 561 17.24 -13.62 -3.11
C HIS A 561 18.03 -13.80 -4.42
N TYR A 562 18.15 -15.05 -4.87
CA TYR A 562 18.94 -15.41 -6.04
C TYR A 562 18.01 -15.87 -7.16
N PHE A 563 18.19 -15.35 -8.36
CA PHE A 563 17.31 -15.65 -9.49
C PHE A 563 18.05 -16.37 -10.62
N ALA A 564 17.36 -17.30 -11.27
CA ALA A 564 17.82 -17.89 -12.52
C ALA A 564 17.73 -16.87 -13.65
N ILE A 565 18.39 -17.14 -14.79
CA ILE A 565 18.25 -16.35 -16.03
C ILE A 565 16.77 -16.23 -16.47
N THR A 566 15.93 -17.18 -16.06
CA THR A 566 14.50 -17.20 -16.36
C THR A 566 13.66 -16.35 -15.38
N GLY A 567 14.27 -15.60 -14.46
CA GLY A 567 13.59 -14.83 -13.41
C GLY A 567 13.08 -15.66 -12.24
N ARG A 568 13.24 -17.00 -12.23
CA ARG A 568 12.77 -17.84 -11.13
C ARG A 568 13.72 -17.79 -9.94
N GLU A 569 13.21 -17.63 -8.72
CA GLU A 569 14.02 -17.73 -7.50
C GLU A 569 14.61 -19.15 -7.32
N ILE A 570 15.91 -19.21 -7.04
CA ILE A 570 16.71 -20.42 -6.88
C ILE A 570 17.60 -20.31 -5.64
N SER A 571 18.15 -21.43 -5.17
CA SER A 571 19.12 -21.39 -4.07
C SER A 571 20.45 -20.77 -4.51
N LYS A 572 21.17 -20.14 -3.57
CA LYS A 572 22.55 -19.65 -3.77
C LYS A 572 23.45 -20.65 -4.49
N ASN A 573 23.42 -21.92 -4.05
CA ASN A 573 24.24 -22.99 -4.63
C ASN A 573 23.93 -23.27 -6.11
N LEU A 574 22.69 -23.01 -6.57
CA LEU A 574 22.31 -23.14 -7.98
C LEU A 574 22.69 -21.87 -8.75
N TRP A 575 22.52 -20.70 -8.15
CA TRP A 575 22.91 -19.41 -8.75
C TRP A 575 24.41 -19.32 -9.01
N GLU A 576 25.25 -19.80 -8.08
CA GLU A 576 26.71 -19.85 -8.24
C GLU A 576 27.18 -20.77 -9.38
N ARG A 577 26.29 -21.64 -9.92
CA ARG A 577 26.60 -22.51 -11.08
C ARG A 577 26.29 -21.83 -12.41
N ILE A 578 25.58 -20.70 -12.41
CA ILE A 578 25.33 -19.91 -13.60
C ILE A 578 26.65 -19.20 -13.98
N PRO A 579 27.08 -19.22 -15.25
CA PRO A 579 28.26 -18.49 -15.70
C PRO A 579 28.18 -17.02 -15.27
N GLU A 580 29.28 -16.46 -14.78
CA GLU A 580 29.32 -15.11 -14.21
C GLU A 580 28.88 -14.02 -15.20
N SER A 581 29.08 -14.25 -16.50
CA SER A 581 28.63 -13.35 -17.58
C SER A 581 27.11 -13.37 -17.83
N LEU A 582 26.38 -14.31 -17.24
CA LEU A 582 24.95 -14.54 -17.46
C LEU A 582 24.11 -14.47 -16.17
N ARG A 583 24.74 -14.30 -15.01
CA ARG A 583 24.03 -14.20 -13.73
C ARG A 583 23.84 -12.73 -13.37
N ASP A 584 22.64 -12.39 -12.91
CA ASP A 584 22.35 -11.08 -12.31
C ASP A 584 22.75 -11.08 -10.83
N ASP A 585 23.01 -9.89 -10.29
CA ASP A 585 23.26 -9.69 -8.86
C ASP A 585 22.05 -10.13 -8.02
N PRO A 586 22.26 -10.71 -6.82
CA PRO A 586 21.15 -11.09 -5.95
C PRO A 586 20.37 -9.85 -5.50
N THR A 587 19.04 -9.98 -5.46
CA THR A 587 18.18 -8.95 -4.88
C THR A 587 18.24 -9.05 -3.37
N ILE A 588 18.44 -7.94 -2.67
CA ILE A 588 18.51 -7.92 -1.21
C ILE A 588 17.17 -7.47 -0.64
N GLU A 589 16.47 -8.37 0.05
CA GLU A 589 15.34 -8.01 0.90
C GLU A 589 15.89 -7.58 2.27
N GLU A 590 15.44 -6.42 2.75
CA GLU A 590 15.73 -5.98 4.11
C GLU A 590 14.56 -6.32 5.02
N ILE A 591 14.82 -7.02 6.12
CA ILE A 591 13.80 -7.36 7.11
C ILE A 591 14.20 -6.89 8.52
N PRO A 592 13.22 -6.59 9.39
CA PRO A 592 13.49 -6.25 10.78
C PRO A 592 14.19 -7.41 11.51
N GLY A 593 15.27 -7.11 12.24
CA GLY A 593 15.98 -8.09 13.07
C GLY A 593 15.22 -8.50 14.35
N PRO A 594 15.79 -9.41 15.16
CA PRO A 594 15.15 -9.96 16.35
C PRO A 594 14.87 -8.93 17.47
N ASP A 595 15.58 -7.80 17.47
CA ASP A 595 15.48 -6.73 18.47
C ASP A 595 14.34 -5.74 18.18
N TRP A 596 13.67 -5.86 17.04
CA TRP A 596 12.57 -4.98 16.69
C TRP A 596 11.31 -5.29 17.48
N SER A 597 10.68 -4.23 17.96
CA SER A 597 9.33 -4.29 18.51
C SER A 597 8.29 -4.83 17.51
N ASN A 598 7.22 -5.41 18.04
CA ASN A 598 5.96 -5.53 17.33
C ASN A 598 5.41 -4.14 16.96
N TRP A 599 4.46 -4.10 16.04
CA TRP A 599 3.74 -2.86 15.76
C TRP A 599 3.07 -2.31 17.02
N SER A 600 3.21 -1.00 17.24
CA SER A 600 2.55 -0.29 18.33
C SER A 600 1.02 -0.36 18.19
N GLU A 601 0.34 -0.04 19.29
CA GLU A 601 -1.04 0.43 19.19
C GLU A 601 -1.16 1.64 18.25
N THR A 602 -2.35 1.83 17.71
CA THR A 602 -2.65 2.85 16.71
C THR A 602 -2.68 4.26 17.32
N TYR A 603 -1.99 5.21 16.67
CA TYR A 603 -2.14 6.65 16.89
C TYR A 603 -3.38 7.12 16.14
N VAL A 604 -4.28 7.83 16.82
CA VAL A 604 -5.54 8.32 16.23
C VAL A 604 -5.64 9.84 16.24
N THR A 605 -4.81 10.52 17.03
CA THR A 605 -4.69 11.98 17.10
C THR A 605 -3.26 12.44 16.76
N PRO A 606 -3.08 13.47 15.91
CA PRO A 606 -1.77 14.07 15.67
C PRO A 606 -1.11 14.59 16.96
N GLY A 607 0.20 14.38 17.09
CA GLY A 607 0.99 14.86 18.22
C GLY A 607 1.07 13.89 19.41
N GLU A 608 0.47 12.70 19.29
CA GLU A 608 0.59 11.65 20.30
C GLU A 608 2.05 11.22 20.55
N THR A 609 2.35 10.82 21.80
CA THR A 609 3.67 10.32 22.20
C THR A 609 4.02 9.04 21.47
N PHE A 610 5.25 8.94 20.97
CA PHE A 610 5.75 7.76 20.28
C PHE A 610 5.70 6.52 21.21
N ARG A 611 5.03 5.46 20.76
CA ARG A 611 4.71 4.26 21.55
C ARG A 611 5.67 3.09 21.37
N SER A 612 6.49 3.07 20.32
CA SER A 612 7.48 2.00 20.13
C SER A 612 8.74 2.24 20.99
N PRO A 613 9.53 1.20 21.32
CA PRO A 613 10.74 1.35 22.13
C PRO A 613 11.71 2.38 21.55
N THR A 614 12.22 3.24 22.43
CA THR A 614 13.13 4.32 22.08
C THR A 614 14.14 4.55 23.22
N PRO A 615 15.41 4.92 22.96
CA PRO A 615 16.01 5.26 21.67
C PRO A 615 16.24 4.07 20.73
N SER A 616 16.23 4.34 19.41
CA SER A 616 16.51 3.35 18.36
C SER A 616 17.30 3.96 17.20
N ARG A 617 17.94 3.12 16.38
CA ARG A 617 18.63 3.53 15.14
C ARG A 617 17.71 3.55 13.92
N ASN A 618 16.65 2.75 13.95
CA ASN A 618 15.71 2.64 12.85
C ASN A 618 14.26 2.66 13.33
N ALA A 619 13.37 3.00 12.41
CA ALA A 619 11.93 2.91 12.60
C ALA A 619 11.23 2.47 11.30
N LEU A 620 10.02 1.95 11.46
CA LEU A 620 9.05 1.74 10.38
C LEU A 620 7.73 2.38 10.79
N VAL A 621 7.05 2.94 9.82
CA VAL A 621 5.71 3.51 9.98
C VAL A 621 4.75 2.76 9.08
N ARG A 622 3.58 2.43 9.61
CA ARG A 622 2.46 1.90 8.84
C ARG A 622 1.32 2.89 8.93
N VAL A 623 0.81 3.29 7.77
CA VAL A 623 -0.38 4.14 7.63
C VAL A 623 -1.49 3.28 7.05
N ARG A 624 -2.66 3.29 7.67
CA ARG A 624 -3.87 2.68 7.14
C ARG A 624 -4.96 3.73 6.96
N LEU A 625 -5.47 3.84 5.74
CA LEU A 625 -6.61 4.69 5.39
C LEU A 625 -7.82 3.76 5.30
N THR A 626 -8.79 3.91 6.19
CA THR A 626 -9.93 2.99 6.29
C THR A 626 -11.26 3.72 6.13
N SER A 627 -12.22 3.06 5.48
CA SER A 627 -13.58 3.57 5.32
C SER A 627 -14.63 2.47 5.46
N ASP A 628 -15.71 2.81 6.16
CA ASP A 628 -16.94 2.01 6.25
C ASP A 628 -18.06 2.55 5.34
N ASP A 629 -17.81 3.64 4.60
CA ASP A 629 -18.72 4.26 3.64
C ASP A 629 -18.08 4.24 2.23
N PRO A 630 -18.71 3.63 1.21
CA PRO A 630 -18.16 3.58 -0.15
C PRO A 630 -17.91 4.96 -0.76
N PHE A 631 -18.62 6.01 -0.34
CA PHE A 631 -18.54 7.33 -0.97
C PHE A 631 -17.75 8.34 -0.15
N ARG A 632 -17.04 7.89 0.89
CA ARG A 632 -16.15 8.72 1.70
C ARG A 632 -14.80 8.03 1.87
N ALA A 633 -13.73 8.82 1.83
CA ALA A 633 -12.40 8.35 2.11
C ALA A 633 -11.63 9.35 2.98
N PRO A 634 -10.69 8.88 3.79
CA PRO A 634 -9.73 9.75 4.44
C PRO A 634 -8.54 10.04 3.51
N GLU A 635 -7.90 11.17 3.73
CA GLU A 635 -6.75 11.64 2.95
C GLU A 635 -5.61 12.04 3.88
N ILE A 636 -4.37 11.81 3.48
CA ILE A 636 -3.18 12.20 4.24
C ILE A 636 -2.21 12.94 3.32
N SER A 637 -1.74 14.11 3.75
CA SER A 637 -0.83 14.95 2.98
C SER A 637 0.59 14.96 3.54
N SER A 638 0.74 14.79 4.86
CA SER A 638 2.05 14.78 5.49
C SER A 638 2.12 13.84 6.70
N LEU A 639 3.32 13.32 6.98
CA LEU A 639 3.64 12.57 8.19
C LEU A 639 4.99 13.02 8.74
N GLN A 640 5.08 13.19 10.06
CA GLN A 640 6.28 13.61 10.76
C GLN A 640 6.54 12.76 12.00
N LEU A 641 7.78 12.26 12.12
CA LEU A 641 8.30 11.71 13.37
C LEU A 641 9.23 12.75 14.00
N ARG A 642 8.97 13.20 15.22
CA ARG A 642 9.86 14.11 15.94
C ARG A 642 10.80 13.32 16.83
N PHE A 643 12.08 13.68 16.82
CA PHE A 643 13.07 13.03 17.67
C PHE A 643 14.10 14.00 18.22
N ARG A 644 14.79 13.58 19.28
CA ARG A 644 15.92 14.30 19.89
C ARG A 644 17.12 13.37 20.06
N PRO A 645 18.34 13.92 20.21
CA PRO A 645 19.48 13.13 20.67
C PRO A 645 19.17 12.46 22.01
N PRO A 646 19.56 11.20 22.22
CA PRO A 646 19.40 10.53 23.50
C PRO A 646 20.35 11.14 24.54
N LEU A 647 20.02 11.02 25.82
CA LEU A 647 20.92 11.39 26.90
C LEU A 647 22.11 10.43 26.97
N VAL A 648 21.85 9.14 26.73
CA VAL A 648 22.85 8.08 26.68
C VAL A 648 22.51 7.08 25.58
N ASN A 649 23.52 6.45 24.99
CA ASN A 649 23.34 5.56 23.83
C ASN A 649 22.61 4.27 24.19
N LYS A 650 22.65 3.77 25.42
CA LYS A 650 21.74 2.69 25.89
C LYS A 650 21.81 2.62 27.41
N VAL A 651 20.70 2.30 28.06
CA VAL A 651 20.73 1.83 29.46
C VAL A 651 20.02 0.50 29.53
N ILE A 652 20.72 -0.50 30.05
CA ILE A 652 20.15 -1.80 30.37
C ILE A 652 19.97 -1.84 31.88
N ALA A 653 18.83 -2.31 32.35
CA ALA A 653 18.53 -2.44 33.77
C ALA A 653 17.75 -3.71 34.09
N GLU A 654 17.93 -4.22 35.29
CA GLU A 654 17.21 -5.37 35.83
C GLU A 654 17.02 -5.24 37.35
N VAL A 655 16.03 -5.94 37.90
CA VAL A 655 15.73 -5.99 39.33
C VAL A 655 15.94 -7.40 39.88
N ASP A 656 16.49 -7.48 41.09
CA ASP A 656 16.69 -8.72 41.83
C ASP A 656 16.15 -8.60 43.27
N PRO A 657 15.42 -9.60 43.79
CA PRO A 657 14.89 -10.76 43.06
C PRO A 657 13.75 -10.37 42.10
N SER A 658 13.64 -11.06 40.96
CA SER A 658 12.56 -10.87 39.97
C SER A 658 11.43 -11.90 40.10
N PHE A 659 11.60 -12.95 40.91
CA PHE A 659 10.62 -14.01 41.14
C PHE A 659 10.72 -14.54 42.58
N GLY A 660 9.73 -15.32 43.00
CA GLY A 660 9.70 -15.88 44.36
C GLY A 660 9.42 -14.84 45.45
N VAL A 661 8.80 -13.73 45.05
CA VAL A 661 8.49 -12.60 45.93
C VAL A 661 7.10 -12.74 46.52
N GLU A 662 7.01 -12.68 47.84
CA GLU A 662 5.74 -12.71 48.56
C GLU A 662 5.04 -11.34 48.48
N PRO A 663 3.80 -11.28 47.94
CA PRO A 663 3.08 -10.02 47.82
C PRO A 663 2.66 -9.46 49.18
N GLY A 664 2.56 -8.14 49.27
CA GLY A 664 2.08 -7.43 50.46
C GLY A 664 3.04 -7.43 51.65
N ILE A 665 4.27 -7.93 51.50
CA ILE A 665 5.30 -7.90 52.54
C ILE A 665 6.39 -6.93 52.14
N VAL A 666 6.91 -6.16 53.10
CA VAL A 666 8.06 -5.28 52.88
C VAL A 666 9.28 -6.17 52.65
N GLN A 667 9.82 -6.13 51.44
CA GLN A 667 11.00 -6.89 51.04
C GLN A 667 12.03 -5.98 50.39
N GLN A 668 13.30 -6.39 50.46
CA GLN A 668 14.41 -5.69 49.83
C GLN A 668 14.59 -6.13 48.38
N PHE A 669 14.82 -5.16 47.51
CA PHE A 669 15.17 -5.32 46.10
C PHE A 669 16.47 -4.58 45.82
N THR A 670 17.21 -5.05 44.82
CA THR A 670 18.32 -4.32 44.21
C THR A 670 18.06 -4.16 42.73
N LEU A 671 18.00 -2.91 42.27
CA LEU A 671 17.92 -2.59 40.85
C LEU A 671 19.31 -2.26 40.33
N TYR A 672 19.75 -3.01 39.34
CA TYR A 672 21.01 -2.84 38.65
C TYR A 672 20.79 -2.11 37.33
N PHE A 673 21.65 -1.13 37.01
CA PHE A 673 21.63 -0.51 35.70
C PHE A 673 23.02 -0.17 35.19
N ARG A 674 23.18 -0.25 33.87
CA ARG A 674 24.45 0.01 33.18
C ARG A 674 24.25 0.97 32.00
N PRO A 675 24.63 2.24 32.15
CA PRO A 675 24.58 3.20 31.05
C PRO A 675 25.76 3.01 30.09
N ARG A 676 25.48 3.07 28.79
CA ARG A 676 26.45 3.07 27.69
C ARG A 676 26.38 4.42 26.97
N PHE A 677 27.52 5.09 26.87
CA PHE A 677 27.64 6.42 26.28
C PHE A 677 28.26 6.34 24.89
N ALA A 678 27.78 7.16 23.96
CA ALA A 678 28.46 7.54 22.73
C ALA A 678 29.19 8.89 22.94
N ALA A 679 30.09 9.25 22.01
CA ALA A 679 30.98 10.41 22.16
C ALA A 679 30.26 11.77 22.27
N ASP A 680 29.02 11.86 21.76
CA ASP A 680 28.19 13.07 21.71
C ASP A 680 27.03 13.06 22.71
N ASN A 681 26.97 12.06 23.58
CA ASN A 681 25.90 11.94 24.56
C ASN A 681 26.12 12.90 25.73
N PRO A 682 25.11 13.71 26.08
CA PRO A 682 25.23 14.64 27.21
C PRO A 682 25.20 13.89 28.55
N GLY A 683 24.76 12.65 28.64
CA GLY A 683 24.58 11.98 29.92
C GLY A 683 23.42 12.54 30.74
N PHE A 684 23.43 12.24 32.03
CA PHE A 684 22.33 12.54 32.96
C PHE A 684 22.86 13.03 34.31
N ASP A 685 22.08 13.87 34.98
CA ASP A 685 22.31 14.28 36.38
C ASP A 685 21.13 13.87 37.28
N ARG A 686 20.03 13.36 36.71
CA ARG A 686 18.87 12.88 37.47
C ARG A 686 18.46 11.49 37.06
N VAL A 687 18.18 10.64 38.05
CA VAL A 687 17.63 9.29 37.87
C VAL A 687 16.32 9.18 38.64
N GLN A 688 15.26 8.71 37.99
CA GLN A 688 13.93 8.58 38.55
C GLN A 688 13.57 7.10 38.63
N LEU A 689 13.36 6.59 39.85
CA LEU A 689 12.83 5.24 40.05
C LEU A 689 11.34 5.33 40.38
N ARG A 690 10.51 4.57 39.65
CA ARG A 690 9.05 4.50 39.86
C ARG A 690 8.55 3.06 39.81
N SER A 691 7.51 2.74 40.57
CA SER A 691 6.77 1.47 40.46
C SER A 691 5.43 1.65 39.74
N SER A 692 4.96 0.55 39.15
CA SER A 692 3.59 0.40 38.63
C SER A 692 2.52 0.28 39.73
N ALA A 693 2.92 0.06 40.98
CA ALA A 693 2.06 0.07 42.16
C ALA A 693 2.36 1.30 43.05
N ALA A 694 1.32 1.83 43.69
CA ALA A 694 1.44 2.92 44.66
C ALA A 694 1.98 2.40 46.00
N ALA A 695 3.28 2.14 46.07
CA ALA A 695 3.96 1.64 47.26
C ALA A 695 5.06 2.61 47.70
N ALA A 696 5.22 2.81 49.01
CA ALA A 696 6.37 3.52 49.53
C ALA A 696 7.66 2.72 49.19
N MET A 697 8.69 3.42 48.74
CA MET A 697 10.01 2.85 48.53
C MET A 697 11.00 3.50 49.47
N GLU A 698 11.58 2.68 50.34
CA GLU A 698 12.61 3.11 51.28
C GLU A 698 13.98 2.81 50.67
N PRO A 699 14.73 3.81 50.20
CA PRO A 699 16.10 3.60 49.74
C PRO A 699 16.99 3.15 50.89
N ILE A 700 17.87 2.19 50.65
CA ILE A 700 18.84 1.66 51.64
C ILE A 700 20.26 2.06 51.27
N ARG A 701 20.69 1.73 50.05
CA ARG A 701 22.08 1.89 49.63
C ARG A 701 22.18 2.03 48.12
N ILE A 702 23.03 2.94 47.67
CA ILE A 702 23.29 3.19 46.25
C ILE A 702 24.81 3.15 46.04
N VAL A 703 25.25 2.27 45.17
CA VAL A 703 26.69 2.06 44.88
C VAL A 703 26.99 2.14 43.39
N GLN A 704 28.24 2.44 43.09
CA GLN A 704 28.79 2.48 41.73
C GLN A 704 30.12 1.71 41.67
N GLY A 705 30.28 0.86 40.66
CA GLY A 705 31.52 0.10 40.47
C GLY A 705 31.49 -0.87 39.28
N SER A 706 32.43 -1.83 39.25
CA SER A 706 32.34 -3.03 38.41
C SER A 706 31.50 -4.11 39.09
N ASP A 707 31.08 -5.13 38.33
CA ASP A 707 30.38 -6.32 38.86
C ASP A 707 31.17 -6.94 40.03
N THR A 708 32.49 -7.05 39.88
CA THR A 708 33.37 -7.56 40.94
C THR A 708 33.33 -6.68 42.19
N SER A 709 33.47 -5.36 42.06
CA SER A 709 33.48 -4.47 43.23
C SER A 709 32.12 -4.43 43.94
N ILE A 710 31.01 -4.52 43.20
CA ILE A 710 29.66 -4.54 43.79
C ILE A 710 29.40 -5.90 44.43
N GLY A 711 29.69 -7.01 43.75
CA GLY A 711 29.49 -8.36 44.28
C GLY A 711 30.32 -8.66 45.53
N PHE A 712 31.53 -8.09 45.65
CA PHE A 712 32.36 -8.22 46.86
C PHE A 712 32.15 -7.10 47.90
N GLY A 713 31.26 -6.13 47.65
CA GLY A 713 30.95 -5.05 48.60
C GLY A 713 32.02 -3.97 48.76
N PHE A 714 32.94 -3.83 47.79
CA PHE A 714 33.99 -2.80 47.76
C PHE A 714 33.67 -1.62 46.82
N ALA A 715 32.46 -1.58 46.25
CA ALA A 715 32.02 -0.51 45.36
C ALA A 715 31.96 0.84 46.06
N ALA A 716 32.12 1.92 45.29
CA ALA A 716 32.00 3.27 45.81
C ALA A 716 30.55 3.53 46.24
N VAL A 717 30.36 3.83 47.52
CA VAL A 717 29.04 4.19 48.06
C VAL A 717 28.73 5.63 47.69
N LEU A 718 27.61 5.83 47.00
CA LEU A 718 27.08 7.14 46.65
C LEU A 718 26.07 7.61 47.69
N TRP A 719 25.28 6.70 48.23
CA TRP A 719 24.28 6.97 49.25
C TRP A 719 24.09 5.76 50.15
N ASP A 720 23.98 5.96 51.46
CA ASP A 720 23.69 4.90 52.43
C ASP A 720 22.96 5.48 53.65
N ALA A 721 21.76 4.95 53.92
CA ALA A 721 20.89 5.42 55.00
C ALA A 721 21.48 5.15 56.38
N ASP A 722 22.10 3.98 56.56
CA ASP A 722 22.55 3.48 57.85
C ASP A 722 23.92 4.07 58.22
N GLU A 723 24.80 4.25 57.23
CA GLU A 723 26.12 4.86 57.40
C GLU A 723 26.10 6.41 57.32
N GLY A 724 24.96 7.01 56.94
CA GLY A 724 24.79 8.47 56.83
C GLY A 724 25.58 9.09 55.66
N ILE A 725 25.83 8.33 54.60
CA ILE A 725 26.57 8.78 53.42
C ILE A 725 25.60 9.41 52.42
N ASN A 726 25.84 10.68 52.03
CA ASN A 726 24.98 11.43 51.10
C ASN A 726 25.83 12.14 50.02
N ARG A 727 26.39 11.41 49.05
CA ARG A 727 27.15 12.01 47.92
C ARG A 727 26.27 12.40 46.73
N ILE A 728 25.04 11.89 46.72
CA ILE A 728 23.97 12.26 45.79
C ILE A 728 22.77 12.70 46.61
N GLU A 729 21.98 13.63 46.07
CA GLU A 729 20.74 14.07 46.72
C GLU A 729 19.61 13.10 46.38
N LEU A 730 18.79 12.78 47.39
CA LEU A 730 17.64 11.88 47.24
C LEU A 730 16.37 12.63 47.64
N THR A 731 15.40 12.63 46.73
CA THR A 731 14.08 13.24 46.96
C THR A 731 12.99 12.17 46.83
N PRO A 732 12.19 11.93 47.88
CA PRO A 732 11.03 11.03 47.79
C PRO A 732 10.04 11.48 46.72
N ALA A 733 9.41 10.52 46.04
CA ALA A 733 8.38 10.78 45.04
C ALA A 733 7.24 9.76 45.16
N ASP A 734 6.08 10.07 44.57
CA ASP A 734 4.97 9.13 44.56
C ASP A 734 5.36 7.84 43.85
N GLY A 735 5.25 6.71 44.55
CA GLY A 735 5.63 5.39 44.03
C GLY A 735 7.12 5.26 43.72
N GLY A 736 8.00 6.00 44.40
CA GLY A 736 9.45 5.84 44.27
C GLY A 736 10.28 7.01 44.83
N PHE A 737 11.39 7.32 44.18
CA PHE A 737 12.26 8.45 44.55
C PHE A 737 13.11 8.91 43.36
N ASP A 738 13.64 10.12 43.47
CA ASP A 738 14.55 10.74 42.51
C ASP A 738 15.93 10.90 43.12
N LEU A 739 16.94 10.59 42.32
CA LEU A 739 18.35 10.76 42.63
C LEU A 739 18.89 11.91 41.80
N HIS A 740 19.61 12.84 42.43
CA HIS A 740 20.28 13.94 41.76
C HIS A 740 21.79 13.88 42.03
N TYR A 741 22.55 13.89 40.95
CA TYR A 741 24.00 13.81 40.96
C TYR A 741 24.56 15.24 40.87
N PRO A 742 25.52 15.60 41.76
CA PRO A 742 26.07 16.96 41.78
C PRO A 742 26.85 17.30 40.51
N GLU A 743 27.43 16.29 39.86
CA GLU A 743 28.04 16.41 38.53
C GLU A 743 27.34 15.45 37.56
N PRO A 744 27.04 15.89 36.33
CA PRO A 744 26.45 15.02 35.31
C PRO A 744 27.33 13.80 35.03
N VAL A 745 26.69 12.65 34.90
CA VAL A 745 27.33 11.40 34.49
C VAL A 745 27.44 11.42 32.96
N GLU A 746 28.54 11.96 32.42
CA GLU A 746 28.74 12.13 30.96
C GLU A 746 29.59 11.02 30.32
N SER A 747 30.38 10.33 31.12
CA SER A 747 31.20 9.19 30.70
C SER A 747 31.51 8.42 31.97
N ALA A 748 30.64 7.49 32.34
CA ALA A 748 30.95 6.63 33.48
C ALA A 748 32.29 5.96 33.18
N VAL A 749 33.26 6.09 34.10
CA VAL A 749 34.55 5.39 34.09
C VAL A 749 34.31 3.93 33.64
N ARG A 750 34.51 3.65 32.34
CA ARG A 750 34.30 2.34 31.70
C ARG A 750 32.96 1.62 31.99
N GLY A 751 31.80 2.25 31.74
CA GLY A 751 30.53 1.50 31.75
C GLY A 751 30.19 0.89 33.12
N ALA A 752 30.45 1.64 34.18
CA ALA A 752 30.20 1.24 35.55
C ALA A 752 28.76 0.75 35.75
N LEU A 753 28.64 -0.31 36.54
CA LEU A 753 27.40 -0.82 37.07
C LEU A 753 26.98 0.04 38.27
N TYR A 754 25.69 0.34 38.34
CA TYR A 754 25.06 0.98 39.49
C TYR A 754 24.10 -0.01 40.12
N ALA A 755 24.03 -0.02 41.45
CA ALA A 755 23.07 -0.82 42.19
C ALA A 755 22.32 0.06 43.19
N ILE A 756 20.99 0.09 43.08
CA ILE A 756 20.07 0.80 43.96
C ILE A 756 19.34 -0.25 44.79
N THR A 757 19.70 -0.34 46.07
CA THR A 757 19.04 -1.22 47.04
C THR A 757 17.96 -0.45 47.79
N PHE A 758 16.74 -0.98 47.82
CA PHE A 758 15.58 -0.35 48.46
C PHE A 758 14.62 -1.40 49.02
N ARG A 759 13.74 -1.00 49.95
CA ARG A 759 12.64 -1.82 50.47
C ARG A 759 11.30 -1.32 49.94
N THR A 760 10.44 -2.24 49.53
CA THR A 760 9.06 -1.93 49.16
C THR A 760 8.16 -3.16 49.25
N ARG A 761 6.87 -2.97 48.99
CA ARG A 761 5.84 -4.01 48.93
C ARG A 761 5.37 -4.20 47.50
N VAL A 762 5.03 -5.43 47.14
CA VAL A 762 4.53 -5.80 45.80
C VAL A 762 3.02 -6.08 45.86
N PHE A 763 2.24 -5.48 44.95
CA PHE A 763 0.77 -5.53 44.95
C PHE A 763 0.15 -6.10 43.67
N LEU A 764 0.94 -6.20 42.60
CA LEU A 764 0.53 -6.72 41.29
C LEU A 764 1.27 -8.03 40.98
N GLN A 765 0.64 -8.88 40.17
CA GLN A 765 1.24 -10.16 39.76
C GLN A 765 2.54 -9.93 38.99
N SER A 766 2.60 -8.82 38.24
CA SER A 766 3.80 -8.31 37.58
C SER A 766 3.98 -6.85 37.97
N THR A 767 4.75 -6.58 39.01
CA THR A 767 5.08 -5.20 39.42
C THR A 767 6.34 -4.75 38.69
N THR A 768 6.21 -3.81 37.76
CA THR A 768 7.34 -3.23 37.02
C THR A 768 7.94 -2.03 37.75
N PHE A 769 9.28 -2.00 37.81
CA PHE A 769 10.08 -0.85 38.23
C PHE A 769 10.65 -0.13 37.01
N ARG A 770 10.32 1.14 36.83
CA ARG A 770 10.80 1.97 35.72
C ARG A 770 11.92 2.89 36.18
N LEU A 771 13.01 2.90 35.42
CA LEU A 771 14.15 3.78 35.62
C LEU A 771 14.21 4.82 34.50
N GLY A 772 14.02 6.09 34.87
CA GLY A 772 14.11 7.24 33.97
C GLY A 772 15.37 8.06 34.22
N PHE A 773 15.93 8.65 33.17
CA PHE A 773 17.13 9.47 33.19
C PHE A 773 16.79 10.84 32.61
N ALA A 774 17.19 11.90 33.30
CA ALA A 774 16.98 13.27 32.89
C ALA A 774 18.26 14.09 33.07
N ARG A 775 18.32 15.24 32.40
CA ARG A 775 19.37 16.24 32.57
C ARG A 775 18.76 17.61 32.82
N ASP A 776 19.16 18.29 33.88
CA ASP A 776 18.59 19.61 34.23
C ASP A 776 18.83 20.66 33.14
N THR A 777 19.98 20.59 32.47
CA THR A 777 20.31 21.47 31.33
C THR A 777 19.53 21.15 30.06
N ILE A 778 18.81 20.01 30.01
CA ILE A 778 18.01 19.55 28.87
C ILE A 778 16.58 19.22 29.34
N PRO A 779 15.77 20.23 29.69
CA PRO A 779 14.45 20.00 30.26
C PRO A 779 13.50 19.30 29.28
N GLY A 780 12.61 18.47 29.83
CA GLY A 780 11.61 17.72 29.08
C GLY A 780 12.14 16.52 28.30
N VAL A 781 13.36 16.05 28.61
CA VAL A 781 13.88 14.76 28.13
C VAL A 781 13.91 13.79 29.30
N LEU A 782 13.17 12.69 29.18
CA LEU A 782 13.21 11.57 30.11
C LEU A 782 13.49 10.29 29.31
N GLN A 783 14.72 9.80 29.36
CA GLN A 783 15.11 8.54 28.74
C GLN A 783 14.83 7.39 29.69
N VAL A 784 14.15 6.33 29.25
CA VAL A 784 13.86 5.17 30.10
C VAL A 784 14.88 4.05 29.82
N ALA A 785 15.26 3.28 30.84
CA ALA A 785 16.07 2.08 30.66
C ALA A 785 15.29 0.97 29.94
N SER A 786 15.99 0.20 29.12
CA SER A 786 15.50 -1.06 28.58
C SER A 786 15.76 -2.19 29.57
N GLU A 787 14.86 -3.16 29.65
CA GLU A 787 15.13 -4.41 30.35
C GLU A 787 16.20 -5.23 29.64
N GLY A 788 16.95 -6.01 30.40
CA GLY A 788 17.96 -6.95 29.90
C GLY A 788 19.02 -7.25 30.94
N ASP A 789 19.96 -8.12 30.57
CA ASP A 789 21.10 -8.50 31.41
C ASP A 789 22.05 -7.30 31.61
N ALA A 790 21.92 -6.67 32.77
CA ALA A 790 22.74 -5.54 33.20
C ALA A 790 23.94 -6.03 34.00
N THR A 791 23.90 -7.21 34.63
CA THR A 791 24.98 -7.77 35.44
C THR A 791 24.87 -9.28 35.62
N GLU A 792 26.03 -9.96 35.70
CA GLU A 792 26.11 -11.39 36.05
C GLU A 792 25.76 -11.69 37.53
N ILE A 793 25.57 -10.65 38.36
CA ILE A 793 25.21 -10.79 39.78
C ILE A 793 23.73 -11.16 39.94
N ALA A 794 22.87 -10.67 39.04
CA ALA A 794 21.42 -10.86 39.09
C ALA A 794 21.01 -12.04 38.19
N SER A 795 19.84 -12.61 38.48
CA SER A 795 19.39 -13.86 37.82
C SER A 795 18.24 -13.66 36.81
N GLY A 796 17.76 -12.43 36.63
CA GLY A 796 16.41 -12.15 36.09
C GLY A 796 16.33 -11.41 34.76
N ALA A 797 17.32 -10.58 34.41
CA ALA A 797 17.36 -9.74 33.20
C ALA A 797 16.06 -8.97 32.91
N SER A 798 15.24 -8.69 33.94
CA SER A 798 13.91 -8.08 33.83
C SER A 798 13.77 -6.94 34.83
N LEU A 799 12.94 -5.96 34.49
CA LEU A 799 12.51 -4.88 35.38
C LEU A 799 11.18 -5.17 36.09
N SER A 800 10.57 -6.32 35.82
CA SER A 800 9.32 -6.74 36.43
C SER A 800 9.54 -7.83 37.47
N VAL A 801 8.88 -7.67 38.60
CA VAL A 801 8.85 -8.65 39.68
C VAL A 801 7.56 -9.45 39.59
N VAL A 802 7.71 -10.77 39.50
CA VAL A 802 6.60 -11.72 39.48
C VAL A 802 6.32 -12.25 40.88
N SER A 803 5.09 -12.06 41.34
CA SER A 803 4.59 -12.53 42.63
C SER A 803 3.38 -13.44 42.47
N ASP A 804 3.27 -14.46 43.34
CA ASP A 804 2.09 -15.31 43.41
C ASP A 804 1.05 -14.68 44.34
N LEU A 805 0.00 -14.12 43.74
CA LEU A 805 -1.09 -13.46 44.44
C LEU A 805 -2.34 -14.35 44.60
N ARG A 806 -2.21 -15.66 44.34
CA ARG A 806 -3.32 -16.60 44.57
C ARG A 806 -3.74 -16.57 46.05
N GLY A 807 -5.03 -16.28 46.27
CA GLY A 807 -5.61 -16.22 47.62
C GLY A 807 -5.46 -14.86 48.32
N VAL A 808 -4.78 -13.89 47.73
CA VAL A 808 -4.69 -12.52 48.26
C VAL A 808 -5.98 -11.76 47.94
N PRO A 809 -6.63 -11.10 48.93
CA PRO A 809 -7.85 -10.35 48.67
C PRO A 809 -7.57 -9.09 47.83
N LEU A 810 -8.50 -8.75 46.92
CA LEU A 810 -8.43 -7.52 46.11
C LEU A 810 -8.35 -6.23 46.94
N LEU A 811 -8.93 -6.26 48.15
CA LEU A 811 -8.88 -5.19 49.14
C LEU A 811 -8.59 -5.82 50.51
N ASP A 812 -7.48 -5.42 51.11
CA ASP A 812 -7.09 -5.87 52.44
C ASP A 812 -7.94 -5.20 53.54
N GLU A 813 -7.71 -5.54 54.80
CA GLU A 813 -8.34 -4.89 55.93
C GLU A 813 -8.02 -3.38 56.00
N LEU A 814 -9.02 -2.57 56.34
CA LEU A 814 -8.83 -1.13 56.55
C LEU A 814 -8.08 -0.87 57.85
N SER A 815 -6.97 -0.14 57.77
CA SER A 815 -6.28 0.40 58.95
C SER A 815 -6.86 1.78 59.30
N ILE A 816 -7.19 1.97 60.57
CA ILE A 816 -7.78 3.21 61.10
C ILE A 816 -6.95 3.61 62.30
N THR A 817 -6.26 4.75 62.19
CA THR A 817 -5.38 5.26 63.24
C THR A 817 -5.57 6.76 63.40
N PRO A 818 -6.01 7.26 64.58
CA PRO A 818 -6.54 6.50 65.73
C PRO A 818 -7.96 5.97 65.48
N THR A 819 -8.40 4.97 66.25
CA THR A 819 -9.78 4.42 66.17
C THR A 819 -10.84 5.33 66.79
N VAL A 820 -10.41 6.35 67.53
CA VAL A 820 -11.24 7.41 68.09
C VAL A 820 -10.54 8.75 67.83
N ILE A 821 -11.24 9.71 67.24
CA ILE A 821 -10.74 11.08 67.04
C ILE A 821 -11.37 12.07 68.02
N THR A 822 -10.57 13.07 68.40
CA THR A 822 -10.91 14.21 69.25
C THR A 822 -10.57 15.51 68.54
N PRO A 823 -11.41 15.98 67.59
CA PRO A 823 -11.13 17.16 66.78
C PRO A 823 -11.34 18.48 67.55
N ASN A 824 -10.59 18.66 68.65
CA ASN A 824 -10.65 19.78 69.58
C ASN A 824 -9.55 20.84 69.31
N GLY A 825 -8.63 20.57 68.39
CA GLY A 825 -7.54 21.44 67.96
C GLY A 825 -6.32 21.46 68.88
N ASP A 826 -6.13 20.45 69.73
CA ASP A 826 -4.97 20.33 70.61
C ASP A 826 -3.74 19.66 69.95
N GLY A 827 -3.87 19.24 68.70
CA GLY A 827 -2.85 18.56 67.91
C GLY A 827 -2.81 17.04 68.14
N ILE A 828 -3.68 16.49 68.97
CA ILE A 828 -3.70 15.09 69.38
C ILE A 828 -5.01 14.45 68.94
N ASN A 829 -4.92 13.43 68.07
CA ASN A 829 -6.08 12.70 67.53
C ASN A 829 -7.13 13.61 66.86
N ASP A 830 -6.73 14.79 66.38
CA ASP A 830 -7.61 15.70 65.63
C ASP A 830 -8.04 15.15 64.27
N GLU A 831 -7.20 14.27 63.71
CA GLU A 831 -7.39 13.64 62.41
C GLU A 831 -7.28 12.12 62.52
N LEU A 832 -8.06 11.47 61.67
CA LEU A 832 -8.08 10.04 61.42
C LEU A 832 -7.33 9.76 60.12
N ALA A 833 -6.34 8.88 60.13
CA ALA A 833 -5.79 8.25 58.94
C ALA A 833 -6.50 6.92 58.65
N ILE A 834 -7.01 6.77 57.42
CA ILE A 834 -7.64 5.57 56.87
C ILE A 834 -6.68 5.01 55.83
N GLY A 835 -6.00 3.91 56.17
CA GLY A 835 -5.15 3.17 55.25
C GLY A 835 -5.90 2.02 54.58
N LEU A 836 -5.64 1.82 53.30
CA LEU A 836 -6.04 0.60 52.57
C LEU A 836 -4.93 0.11 51.64
N SER A 837 -4.81 -1.21 51.56
CA SER A 837 -3.96 -1.90 50.59
C SER A 837 -4.83 -2.57 49.52
N VAL A 838 -4.57 -2.26 48.26
CA VAL A 838 -5.31 -2.76 47.10
C VAL A 838 -4.40 -3.66 46.26
N PHE A 839 -4.90 -4.81 45.86
CA PHE A 839 -4.15 -5.83 45.10
C PHE A 839 -4.88 -6.17 43.79
N HIS A 840 -4.14 -6.57 42.74
CA HIS A 840 -4.71 -7.07 41.47
C HIS A 840 -5.60 -6.09 40.68
N VAL A 841 -5.51 -4.80 40.98
CA VAL A 841 -6.26 -3.77 40.26
C VAL A 841 -5.31 -3.03 39.34
N GLU A 842 -5.54 -3.16 38.05
CA GLU A 842 -4.81 -2.45 37.00
C GLU A 842 -5.71 -1.39 36.36
N ARG A 843 -5.08 -0.43 35.68
CA ARG A 843 -5.71 0.74 35.05
C ARG A 843 -6.32 1.70 36.07
N GLU A 844 -6.63 2.90 35.61
CA GLU A 844 -7.18 3.95 36.47
C GLU A 844 -8.50 3.50 37.13
N LYS A 845 -8.62 3.70 38.46
CA LYS A 845 -9.85 3.39 39.21
C LYS A 845 -10.17 4.45 40.25
N SER A 846 -11.46 4.64 40.49
CA SER A 846 -11.94 5.42 41.63
C SER A 846 -11.93 4.58 42.91
N LEU A 847 -11.09 4.96 43.87
CA LEU A 847 -11.13 4.42 45.23
C LEU A 847 -12.15 5.24 46.03
N ILE A 848 -13.27 4.61 46.35
CA ILE A 848 -14.40 5.22 47.05
C ILE A 848 -14.16 5.06 48.55
N VAL A 849 -13.98 6.16 49.27
CA VAL A 849 -13.85 6.16 50.73
C VAL A 849 -14.91 7.10 51.30
N GLU A 850 -15.89 6.56 52.00
CA GLU A 850 -17.06 7.30 52.48
C GLU A 850 -17.29 7.04 53.96
N LEU A 851 -17.80 8.06 54.65
CA LEU A 851 -18.15 7.99 56.06
C LEU A 851 -19.65 8.14 56.25
N PHE A 852 -20.23 7.26 57.06
CA PHE A 852 -21.66 7.20 57.35
C PHE A 852 -21.92 7.29 58.85
N ASP A 853 -23.00 7.94 59.24
CA ASP A 853 -23.54 7.80 60.59
C ASP A 853 -24.32 6.47 60.73
N LEU A 854 -24.71 6.09 61.96
CA LEU A 854 -25.46 4.84 62.20
C LEU A 854 -26.87 4.82 61.57
N SER A 855 -27.39 5.94 61.09
CA SER A 855 -28.65 5.99 60.33
C SER A 855 -28.46 5.63 58.85
N GLY A 856 -27.21 5.44 58.41
CA GLY A 856 -26.85 5.19 57.01
C GLY A 856 -26.73 6.48 56.19
N ARG A 857 -26.79 7.65 56.81
CA ARG A 857 -26.60 8.93 56.10
C ARG A 857 -25.11 9.18 55.89
N ARG A 858 -24.74 9.49 54.64
CA ARG A 858 -23.36 9.84 54.26
C ARG A 858 -23.00 11.22 54.81
N VAL A 859 -21.89 11.28 55.53
CA VAL A 859 -21.41 12.46 56.26
C VAL A 859 -20.23 13.10 55.54
N ARG A 860 -19.37 12.27 54.93
CA ARG A 860 -18.22 12.71 54.16
C ARG A 860 -17.93 11.73 53.02
N ASP A 861 -17.47 12.26 51.89
CA ASP A 861 -16.99 11.52 50.73
C ASP A 861 -15.55 11.95 50.45
N LEU A 862 -14.63 11.00 50.49
CA LEU A 862 -13.19 11.16 50.29
C LEU A 862 -12.73 10.44 49.01
N THR A 863 -13.65 10.09 48.11
CA THR A 863 -13.36 9.36 46.86
C THR A 863 -12.30 10.06 46.02
N ARG A 864 -11.33 9.29 45.52
CA ARG A 864 -10.26 9.77 44.63
C ARG A 864 -10.05 8.83 43.45
N VAL A 865 -9.76 9.40 42.29
CA VAL A 865 -9.30 8.65 41.12
C VAL A 865 -7.81 8.38 41.28
N GLN A 866 -7.40 7.12 41.12
CA GLN A 866 -6.02 6.66 41.23
C GLN A 866 -5.56 6.07 39.91
N ILE A 867 -4.47 6.61 39.37
CA ILE A 867 -3.81 6.11 38.15
C ILE A 867 -3.19 4.72 38.41
N HIS A 868 -2.62 4.51 39.60
CA HIS A 868 -2.07 3.24 40.07
C HIS A 868 -2.89 2.78 41.29
N PRO A 869 -4.04 2.10 41.10
CA PRO A 869 -4.91 1.76 42.21
C PRO A 869 -4.36 0.63 43.09
N SER A 870 -3.56 -0.29 42.56
CA SER A 870 -2.85 -1.28 43.39
C SER A 870 -1.72 -0.62 44.17
N GLY A 871 -1.66 -0.87 45.47
CA GLY A 871 -0.74 -0.19 46.38
C GLY A 871 -1.38 0.15 47.73
N ASP A 872 -0.61 0.88 48.54
CA ASP A 872 -1.03 1.44 49.82
C ASP A 872 -1.53 2.87 49.62
N HIS A 873 -2.77 3.14 50.06
CA HIS A 873 -3.38 4.46 49.98
C HIS A 873 -3.79 4.94 51.37
N THR A 874 -3.55 6.22 51.64
CA THR A 874 -3.95 6.85 52.90
C THR A 874 -4.92 8.00 52.62
N PHE A 875 -6.05 7.97 53.32
CA PHE A 875 -7.07 9.02 53.33
C PHE A 875 -7.14 9.63 54.73
N VAL A 876 -7.42 10.93 54.81
CA VAL A 876 -7.46 11.64 56.10
C VAL A 876 -8.85 12.23 56.31
N TRP A 877 -9.35 12.13 57.54
CA TRP A 877 -10.60 12.76 57.97
C TRP A 877 -10.40 13.52 59.29
N ASP A 878 -10.87 14.76 59.31
CA ASP A 878 -10.70 15.74 60.39
C ASP A 878 -11.94 15.87 61.30
N GLY A 879 -12.87 14.90 61.23
CA GLY A 879 -14.12 14.96 61.97
C GLY A 879 -15.16 15.94 61.40
N ARG A 880 -14.97 16.45 60.17
CA ARG A 880 -15.91 17.41 59.55
C ARG A 880 -16.73 16.80 58.41
N ASP A 881 -17.91 17.37 58.19
CA ASP A 881 -18.79 17.02 57.06
C ASP A 881 -18.37 17.71 55.76
N ALA A 882 -19.13 17.50 54.68
CA ALA A 882 -18.91 18.15 53.39
C ALA A 882 -18.97 19.70 53.43
N SER A 883 -19.62 20.29 54.44
CA SER A 883 -19.74 21.74 54.64
C SER A 883 -18.69 22.32 55.59
N GLY A 884 -17.71 21.50 56.02
CA GLY A 884 -16.64 21.92 56.93
C GLY A 884 -17.09 22.06 58.39
N ARG A 885 -18.29 21.58 58.74
CA ARG A 885 -18.80 21.61 60.12
C ARG A 885 -18.41 20.33 60.85
N LEU A 886 -18.04 20.47 62.12
CA LEU A 886 -17.81 19.34 63.02
C LEU A 886 -19.07 18.49 63.13
N VAL A 887 -18.89 17.17 63.05
CA VAL A 887 -19.99 16.22 63.18
C VAL A 887 -20.25 15.91 64.66
N ALA A 888 -21.45 15.42 64.99
CA ALA A 888 -21.80 15.13 66.39
C ALA A 888 -20.96 13.95 66.94
N PRO A 889 -20.71 13.87 68.26
CA PRO A 889 -20.05 12.73 68.89
C PRO A 889 -20.88 11.48 68.64
N GLY A 890 -20.19 10.39 68.39
CA GLY A 890 -20.84 9.13 68.13
C GLY A 890 -19.97 8.18 67.33
N THR A 891 -20.63 7.16 66.82
CA THR A 891 -20.02 6.09 66.06
C THR A 891 -20.30 6.30 64.58
N TYR A 892 -19.25 6.22 63.77
CA TYR A 892 -19.31 6.36 62.32
C TYR A 892 -18.77 5.10 61.65
N VAL A 893 -19.29 4.79 60.47
CA VAL A 893 -18.84 3.67 59.64
C VAL A 893 -18.05 4.24 58.46
N VAL A 894 -16.79 3.87 58.37
CA VAL A 894 -15.95 4.11 57.19
C VAL A 894 -16.15 2.95 56.23
N ARG A 895 -16.50 3.26 54.98
CA ARG A 895 -16.59 2.30 53.88
C ARG A 895 -15.53 2.64 52.84
N ALA A 896 -14.65 1.68 52.55
CA ALA A 896 -13.76 1.74 51.40
C ALA A 896 -14.24 0.74 50.34
N ALA A 897 -14.27 1.15 49.08
CA ALA A 897 -14.73 0.32 47.98
C ALA A 897 -14.11 0.72 46.64
N PHE A 898 -14.13 -0.20 45.68
CA PHE A 898 -13.89 0.09 44.27
C PHE A 898 -14.62 -0.94 43.38
N VAL A 899 -14.78 -0.61 42.11
CA VAL A 899 -15.39 -1.50 41.11
C VAL A 899 -14.30 -2.32 40.44
N ALA A 900 -14.29 -3.63 40.68
CA ALA A 900 -13.37 -4.55 40.03
C ALA A 900 -13.82 -4.84 38.59
N ASP A 901 -12.88 -5.07 37.69
CA ASP A 901 -13.18 -5.51 36.34
C ASP A 901 -13.57 -7.00 36.34
N GLY A 902 -14.62 -7.37 35.59
CA GLY A 902 -15.12 -8.75 35.49
C GLY A 902 -16.41 -9.02 36.29
N THR A 903 -16.66 -10.29 36.65
CA THR A 903 -17.90 -10.76 37.32
C THR A 903 -17.94 -10.47 38.83
N THR A 904 -16.87 -9.92 39.40
CA THR A 904 -16.64 -9.77 40.84
C THR A 904 -17.39 -8.60 41.48
N GLY A 905 -17.95 -7.68 40.69
CA GLY A 905 -18.75 -6.55 41.18
C GLY A 905 -17.94 -5.53 42.01
N THR A 906 -18.61 -4.86 42.95
CA THR A 906 -17.98 -3.89 43.85
C THR A 906 -17.35 -4.59 45.05
N VAL A 907 -16.04 -4.44 45.22
CA VAL A 907 -15.32 -4.91 46.41
C VAL A 907 -15.42 -3.83 47.49
N SER A 908 -15.79 -4.20 48.71
CA SER A 908 -15.86 -3.23 49.82
C SER A 908 -15.40 -3.80 51.16
N ARG A 909 -14.92 -2.90 52.02
CA ARG A 909 -14.57 -3.13 53.43
C ARG A 909 -15.16 -2.01 54.27
N THR A 910 -15.52 -2.34 55.49
CA THR A 910 -16.04 -1.36 56.45
C THR A 910 -15.32 -1.49 57.78
N ARG A 911 -15.14 -0.35 58.46
CA ARG A 911 -14.64 -0.27 59.83
C ARG A 911 -15.41 0.80 60.59
N ILE A 912 -15.46 0.64 61.91
CA ILE A 912 -16.12 1.57 62.81
C ILE A 912 -15.06 2.51 63.39
N VAL A 913 -15.39 3.81 63.44
CA VAL A 913 -14.58 4.83 64.10
C VAL A 913 -15.44 5.61 65.10
N GLY A 914 -14.85 5.96 66.24
CA GLY A 914 -15.47 6.84 67.22
C GLY A 914 -15.07 8.29 67.00
N LEU A 915 -16.00 9.21 67.25
CA LEU A 915 -15.70 10.64 67.39
C LEU A 915 -16.23 11.10 68.74
N VAL A 916 -15.38 11.74 69.52
CA VAL A 916 -15.70 12.35 70.81
C VAL A 916 -15.03 13.72 70.89
N TYR A 917 -15.54 14.63 71.72
CA TYR A 917 -14.89 15.92 71.97
C TYR A 917 -15.09 16.37 73.41
#